data_AF-Q5AW79-F1
#
_entry.id   AF-Q5AW79-F1
#
_cell.length_a   1.000
_cell.length_b   1.000
_cell.length_c   1.000
_cell.angle_alpha   90.00
_cell.angle_beta   90.00
_cell.angle_gamma   90.00
#
_symmetry.space_group_name_H-M   'P 1'
#
loop_
_entity.id
_entity.type
_entity.pdbx_description
1 polymer ?
#
loop_
_entity_poly.entity_id
_entity_poly.type
_entity_poly.pdbx_seq_one_letter_code
_entity_poly.pdbx_strand_id
1 'polypeptide(L)'
;MVSPASSLQSLPDVHVNGNEPNKLPVRSAPKLYGSNDGASSGTGTPIGFQRQPHNKILDSVAGSNVRMPSPQPTHLAIPGSPHRVLSEEDPGYIAAKFEGKEHQMEEVMDQLEKKGFIPPEFIVGETEWFYNQLGIDDTYFQTETVEAIVTQILSLYAAKVAAYARDDKKLEIRLDKEAEDHAVYIDTSKPGFSSVNGPGYEQRIDKKYIDGSTHDHSYRIETFRSPTPVPGDDGQQLRCYFVYKCQFANPNPGPQETNIDIIGEKRFLQKATPNTKAIYQEIISNAVARAGPVIEMFEIEGSREKRLVIAYRQGSAMGLFSALSDLYHYYRLTSSRKYLENFSNGITVISLYLRPLKNAEVAAKFPPIEAAVHQIIKEISLLYCIPQNRFQHHFASGRLSLQETIYAHCAWVFVQQFLNRLGSEYTSLTDLLDSNNSTHAELLAKIKKRLRTETFTSDYIAEIVNKYPDLIHKLYLDFANTHYVQTQGPTEDDFLPTLSYLRLQVDQVLDSRQLKQLVSSTAANEHDEMVMSAFRVFNASILKTNFFTPTKVALSFRLDPHFLPEHEYPQRLYGMFLVISSEFRGFHLRFRDIARGGIRIVKSRNKEAYSINARSLFDENYNLANTQQRKNKDIPEGGAKGVILLDVNHQDKARVAFEKYIDSILDLLLPPASPGIKDPIVDLYGKDEILFMGPDENTAELVDWATEHARNRGAPWWKSFFTGLSPRLGGIPHDTYGMTTLSVRQYVLGIYRKLKIDPSTIRKLQTGGPDGDLGSNEILLANEKYTAIVDGSGVIVDPQGLNREELVRLAKKRATISEFDVSKLSPNGYRVLVDESNVHLPSGELVHNGMVFRNMFHLRKELTYDTFVPCGGRPESIDLSNVGKLIENGKSTIPYIVEGANLFITQDSKLRLEKAGCILFKDASANKGGVTSSSLEVLASLSFDDQGFVQNMCVGDDDSVPEFYREYVKQVQEVIKENATLEFEAIWREHEQTGIPRSVLSDRLSVAITQLDEELQKTELWDNVELRRSVLNDALPKLLLDKIGLDTILQRVPENYLRAIFGSHLASRFVYEYGSSPSQFSFFNFMTKRLAQSKA
;
A
#
# COMPACT_ATOMS: atom_id res chain seq x y z
N MET A 1 -39.67 -39.48 29.86
CA MET A 1 -39.89 -39.83 31.27
C MET A 1 -39.06 -38.84 32.08
N VAL A 2 -39.63 -37.72 32.52
CA VAL A 2 -40.50 -37.54 33.72
C VAL A 2 -39.65 -37.39 35.01
N SER A 3 -39.61 -36.15 35.53
CA SER A 3 -39.17 -35.72 36.89
C SER A 3 -40.26 -36.05 37.95
N PRO A 4 -40.34 -35.54 39.23
CA PRO A 4 -39.75 -34.36 39.92
C PRO A 4 -39.02 -34.78 41.25
N ALA A 5 -38.90 -34.07 42.40
CA ALA A 5 -39.44 -32.78 42.91
C ALA A 5 -38.66 -32.20 44.12
N SER A 6 -38.68 -30.86 44.29
CA SER A 6 -39.06 -30.03 45.48
C SER A 6 -38.53 -30.33 46.92
N SER A 7 -38.50 -29.43 47.94
CA SER A 7 -39.13 -28.10 48.19
C SER A 7 -38.58 -27.35 49.44
N LEU A 8 -38.50 -26.00 49.37
CA LEU A 8 -38.93 -24.92 50.31
C LEU A 8 -38.65 -24.87 51.85
N GLN A 9 -38.08 -23.71 52.26
CA GLN A 9 -38.43 -22.76 53.36
C GLN A 9 -38.64 -23.17 54.85
N SER A 10 -37.94 -22.47 55.77
CA SER A 10 -38.55 -21.57 56.80
C SER A 10 -37.52 -20.84 57.71
N LEU A 11 -37.89 -19.66 58.22
CA LEU A 11 -37.32 -18.85 59.33
C LEU A 11 -38.41 -18.77 60.45
N PRO A 12 -38.24 -18.16 61.66
CA PRO A 12 -37.18 -17.25 62.16
C PRO A 12 -36.70 -17.54 63.62
N ASP A 13 -35.85 -16.70 64.22
CA ASP A 13 -36.21 -15.85 65.41
C ASP A 13 -35.08 -14.92 65.93
N VAL A 14 -35.45 -13.98 66.80
CA VAL A 14 -34.69 -12.78 67.22
C VAL A 14 -34.15 -12.86 68.66
N HIS A 15 -32.99 -12.26 68.96
CA HIS A 15 -32.70 -11.70 70.30
C HIS A 15 -31.73 -10.50 70.27
N VAL A 16 -31.86 -9.60 71.26
CA VAL A 16 -31.20 -8.29 71.40
C VAL A 16 -30.62 -8.11 72.81
N ASN A 17 -29.48 -7.40 72.94
CA ASN A 17 -28.93 -6.59 74.07
C ASN A 17 -27.38 -6.54 73.96
N GLY A 18 -26.60 -5.48 74.24
CA GLY A 18 -26.88 -4.08 74.63
C GLY A 18 -26.10 -3.64 75.90
N ASN A 19 -25.03 -2.81 75.79
CA ASN A 19 -24.55 -1.82 76.81
C ASN A 19 -23.22 -1.07 76.45
N GLU A 20 -23.01 0.12 77.05
CA GLU A 20 -22.00 1.18 76.77
C GLU A 20 -21.67 1.99 78.08
N PRO A 21 -20.91 3.13 78.18
CA PRO A 21 -19.92 3.82 77.30
C PRO A 21 -18.62 4.31 78.04
N ASN A 22 -17.71 5.07 77.36
CA ASN A 22 -16.81 6.18 77.86
C ASN A 22 -15.68 6.51 76.82
N LYS A 23 -15.11 7.74 76.62
CA LYS A 23 -15.10 9.05 77.32
C LYS A 23 -14.61 10.23 76.39
N LEU A 24 -15.41 11.31 76.27
CA LEU A 24 -15.16 12.76 76.57
C LEU A 24 -13.86 13.57 76.13
N PRO A 25 -13.88 14.94 76.07
CA PRO A 25 -13.35 15.73 74.90
C PRO A 25 -12.50 17.03 75.19
N VAL A 26 -12.34 17.92 74.16
CA VAL A 26 -12.25 19.43 74.17
C VAL A 26 -10.93 20.17 73.69
N ARG A 27 -11.07 21.05 72.65
CA ARG A 27 -10.33 22.30 72.20
C ARG A 27 -8.82 22.36 71.82
N SER A 28 -8.54 22.24 70.50
CA SER A 28 -8.11 23.29 69.50
C SER A 28 -7.11 24.47 69.77
N ALA A 29 -6.29 24.76 68.72
CA ALA A 29 -5.61 26.04 68.32
C ALA A 29 -4.28 26.45 69.04
N PRO A 30 -3.27 27.06 68.32
CA PRO A 30 -3.23 28.48 67.92
C PRO A 30 -2.63 28.78 66.50
N LYS A 31 -1.93 29.93 66.29
CA LYS A 31 -1.68 30.65 65.00
C LYS A 31 -0.17 30.84 64.61
N LEU A 32 0.08 31.01 63.29
CA LEU A 32 1.10 31.86 62.57
C LEU A 32 2.55 31.39 62.25
N TYR A 33 2.91 31.62 60.95
CA TYR A 33 4.23 31.81 60.26
C TYR A 33 5.37 30.76 60.30
N GLY A 34 5.94 30.44 59.11
CA GLY A 34 7.30 29.86 58.98
C GLY A 34 7.63 29.09 57.67
N SER A 35 8.42 29.71 56.79
CA SER A 35 9.35 29.18 55.75
C SER A 35 9.48 27.67 55.38
N ASN A 36 9.47 27.43 54.05
CA ASN A 36 10.29 26.51 53.21
C ASN A 36 10.56 25.01 53.50
N ASP A 37 10.67 24.30 52.37
CA ASP A 37 11.31 23.01 52.09
C ASP A 37 10.64 21.70 52.57
N GLY A 38 10.67 20.69 51.69
CA GLY A 38 10.68 19.27 52.10
C GLY A 38 9.40 18.45 51.85
N ALA A 39 9.37 17.79 50.69
CA ALA A 39 8.52 16.67 50.28
C ALA A 39 7.76 15.79 51.31
N SER A 40 6.64 15.24 50.83
CA SER A 40 6.01 13.92 51.11
C SER A 40 4.64 13.87 51.83
N SER A 41 3.70 13.22 51.12
CA SER A 41 2.55 12.40 51.58
C SER A 41 1.52 12.95 52.59
N GLY A 42 0.27 13.13 52.11
CA GLY A 42 -0.90 13.48 52.92
C GLY A 42 -2.26 13.17 52.25
N THR A 43 -2.39 11.98 51.67
CA THR A 43 -3.63 11.30 51.18
C THR A 43 -4.94 12.09 51.02
N GLY A 44 -5.36 12.27 49.75
CA GLY A 44 -6.76 12.38 49.34
C GLY A 44 -7.14 11.18 48.44
N THR A 45 -8.34 10.63 48.64
CA THR A 45 -8.81 9.33 48.10
C THR A 45 -8.73 9.21 46.56
N PRO A 46 -8.30 8.06 45.99
CA PRO A 46 -8.01 7.96 44.57
C PRO A 46 -9.27 7.97 43.67
N ILE A 47 -9.37 8.98 42.81
CA ILE A 47 -10.16 8.90 41.58
C ILE A 47 -9.35 8.08 40.56
N GLY A 48 -10.02 7.16 39.85
CA GLY A 48 -9.37 6.15 39.03
C GLY A 48 -8.47 6.70 37.92
N PHE A 49 -7.39 5.96 37.63
CA PHE A 49 -6.39 6.30 36.61
C PHE A 49 -6.98 6.50 35.21
N GLN A 50 -7.24 7.75 34.82
CA GLN A 50 -7.28 8.12 33.41
C GLN A 50 -5.86 8.15 32.86
N ARG A 51 -5.44 7.07 32.19
CA ARG A 51 -4.31 7.12 31.26
C ARG A 51 -4.76 7.79 29.97
N GLN A 52 -4.72 9.11 29.92
CA GLN A 52 -4.62 9.79 28.62
C GLN A 52 -3.18 9.60 28.11
N PRO A 53 -2.96 9.02 26.92
CA PRO A 53 -1.65 9.09 26.28
C PRO A 53 -1.36 10.55 25.93
N HIS A 54 -0.17 11.06 26.29
CA HIS A 54 0.24 12.42 25.92
C HIS A 54 0.29 12.54 24.39
N ASN A 55 -0.66 13.29 23.81
CA ASN A 55 -0.78 13.48 22.38
C ASN A 55 -0.31 14.89 22.00
N LYS A 56 0.93 14.95 21.50
CA LYS A 56 1.63 16.18 21.10
C LYS A 56 0.86 17.02 20.07
N ILE A 57 0.05 16.40 19.21
CA ILE A 57 -0.77 17.11 18.21
C ILE A 57 -1.97 17.77 18.90
N LEU A 58 -2.71 17.05 19.76
CA LEU A 58 -3.81 17.62 20.54
C LEU A 58 -3.35 18.79 21.43
N ASP A 59 -2.19 18.65 22.09
CA ASP A 59 -1.62 19.71 22.94
C ASP A 59 -1.33 21.00 22.16
N SER A 60 -0.92 20.90 20.89
CA SER A 60 -0.68 22.07 20.01
C SER A 60 -1.95 22.71 19.44
N VAL A 61 -3.00 21.91 19.20
CA VAL A 61 -4.31 22.37 18.72
C VAL A 61 -5.10 23.05 19.84
N ALA A 62 -4.98 22.58 21.09
CA ALA A 62 -5.62 23.19 22.25
C ALA A 62 -5.03 24.59 22.61
N GLY A 63 -3.79 24.86 22.21
CA GLY A 63 -3.07 26.11 22.56
C GLY A 63 -3.16 27.24 21.53
N SER A 64 -3.74 27.03 20.35
CA SER A 64 -3.63 27.96 19.21
C SER A 64 -4.98 28.54 18.75
N ASN A 65 -5.35 29.71 19.31
CA ASN A 65 -6.55 30.49 18.96
C ASN A 65 -6.51 31.16 17.55
N VAL A 66 -5.72 30.64 16.61
CA VAL A 66 -5.58 31.21 15.25
C VAL A 66 -5.84 30.13 14.20
N ARG A 67 -7.11 29.75 14.05
CA ARG A 67 -7.59 29.03 12.86
C ARG A 67 -7.79 30.03 11.72
N MET A 68 -6.81 30.13 10.82
CA MET A 68 -7.02 30.74 9.50
C MET A 68 -7.93 29.80 8.68
N PRO A 69 -9.08 30.26 8.15
CA PRO A 69 -9.89 29.43 7.28
C PRO A 69 -9.15 29.12 5.97
N SER A 70 -9.35 27.92 5.44
CA SER A 70 -8.90 27.55 4.09
C SER A 70 -9.43 28.57 3.07
N PRO A 71 -8.62 29.01 2.09
CA PRO A 71 -9.08 29.91 1.02
C PRO A 71 -10.07 29.23 0.04
N GLN A 72 -10.41 27.96 0.25
CA GLN A 72 -11.49 27.26 -0.46
C GLN A 72 -12.55 26.75 0.52
N PRO A 73 -13.87 26.98 0.26
CA PRO A 73 -14.94 26.51 1.13
C PRO A 73 -15.02 24.98 1.11
N THR A 74 -14.65 24.36 2.23
CA THR A 74 -14.55 22.89 2.31
C THR A 74 -15.82 22.32 2.92
N HIS A 75 -16.82 22.04 2.08
CA HIS A 75 -18.07 21.43 2.51
C HIS A 75 -17.91 19.94 2.80
N LEU A 76 -17.78 19.61 4.08
CA LEU A 76 -18.75 18.67 4.68
C LEU A 76 -19.79 19.52 5.43
N ALA A 77 -20.94 18.93 5.73
CA ALA A 77 -21.88 19.53 6.68
C ALA A 77 -21.33 19.38 8.12
N ILE A 78 -20.45 20.31 8.51
CA ILE A 78 -20.19 20.59 9.93
C ILE A 78 -21.45 21.30 10.47
N PRO A 79 -21.95 20.95 11.67
CA PRO A 79 -23.03 21.71 12.32
C PRO A 79 -22.69 23.21 12.36
N GLY A 80 -23.51 24.03 11.71
CA GLY A 80 -23.27 25.48 11.55
C GLY A 80 -22.98 25.96 10.12
N SER A 81 -22.72 25.06 9.16
CA SER A 81 -22.86 25.40 7.73
C SER A 81 -24.35 25.45 7.34
N PRO A 82 -24.76 26.31 6.39
CA PRO A 82 -26.17 26.45 6.04
C PRO A 82 -26.72 25.13 5.47
N HIS A 83 -27.81 24.64 6.07
CA HIS A 83 -28.51 23.43 5.63
C HIS A 83 -28.91 23.57 4.17
N ARG A 84 -28.34 22.75 3.29
CA ARG A 84 -28.71 22.68 1.87
C ARG A 84 -30.00 21.86 1.74
N VAL A 85 -31.12 22.51 2.02
CA VAL A 85 -32.48 21.97 1.86
C VAL A 85 -32.88 22.03 0.39
N LEU A 86 -33.37 20.91 -0.15
CA LEU A 86 -33.94 20.80 -1.48
C LEU A 86 -35.46 20.94 -1.40
N SER A 87 -36.06 21.74 -2.28
CA SER A 87 -37.51 21.89 -2.37
C SER A 87 -38.21 20.56 -2.68
N GLU A 88 -39.39 20.34 -2.08
CA GLU A 88 -40.23 19.17 -2.31
C GLU A 88 -40.74 19.07 -3.77
N GLU A 89 -40.76 20.19 -4.51
CA GLU A 89 -41.17 20.24 -5.93
C GLU A 89 -40.10 19.72 -6.92
N ASP A 90 -38.87 19.45 -6.46
CA ASP A 90 -37.78 18.90 -7.28
C ASP A 90 -37.43 17.46 -6.86
N PRO A 91 -38.04 16.41 -7.47
CA PRO A 91 -37.78 15.01 -7.13
C PRO A 91 -36.36 14.51 -7.48
N GLY A 92 -35.52 15.38 -8.06
CA GLY A 92 -34.14 15.15 -8.48
C GLY A 92 -34.00 14.71 -9.94
N TYR A 93 -34.99 14.00 -10.47
CA TYR A 93 -35.11 13.59 -11.87
C TYR A 93 -36.54 13.83 -12.34
N ILE A 94 -36.70 14.38 -13.54
CA ILE A 94 -38.01 14.59 -14.17
C ILE A 94 -38.58 13.23 -14.54
N ALA A 95 -39.70 12.84 -13.92
CA ALA A 95 -40.47 11.67 -14.34
C ALA A 95 -41.07 11.97 -15.72
N ALA A 96 -40.61 11.27 -16.76
CA ALA A 96 -41.12 11.42 -18.10
C ALA A 96 -42.51 10.77 -18.17
N LYS A 97 -43.58 11.57 -18.24
CA LYS A 97 -44.94 11.05 -18.39
C LYS A 97 -45.06 10.30 -19.73
N PHE A 98 -45.36 9.01 -19.68
CA PHE A 98 -45.49 8.21 -20.90
C PHE A 98 -46.93 8.29 -21.43
N GLU A 99 -47.16 9.19 -22.39
CA GLU A 99 -48.51 9.40 -22.96
C GLU A 99 -49.10 8.14 -23.63
N GLY A 100 -48.26 7.20 -24.08
CA GLY A 100 -48.68 5.92 -24.66
C GLY A 100 -48.96 4.81 -23.63
N LYS A 101 -48.87 5.07 -22.32
CA LYS A 101 -48.91 4.04 -21.27
C LYS A 101 -50.19 3.22 -21.27
N GLU A 102 -51.36 3.87 -21.41
CA GLU A 102 -52.65 3.17 -21.43
C GLU A 102 -52.77 2.25 -22.65
N HIS A 103 -52.37 2.72 -23.83
CA HIS A 103 -52.43 1.91 -25.05
C HIS A 103 -51.44 0.73 -25.04
N GLN A 104 -50.22 0.93 -24.50
CA GLN A 104 -49.27 -0.16 -24.28
C GLN A 104 -49.83 -1.19 -23.28
N MET A 105 -50.53 -0.73 -22.24
CA MET A 105 -51.17 -1.59 -21.25
C MET A 105 -52.29 -2.43 -21.87
N GLU A 106 -53.12 -1.86 -22.73
CA GLU A 106 -54.11 -2.59 -23.54
C GLU A 106 -53.44 -3.67 -24.42
N GLU A 107 -52.39 -3.32 -25.18
CA GLU A 107 -51.69 -4.28 -26.04
C GLU A 107 -51.04 -5.42 -25.23
N VAL A 108 -50.54 -5.13 -24.02
CA VAL A 108 -50.05 -6.15 -23.08
C VAL A 108 -51.17 -7.09 -22.63
N MET A 109 -52.35 -6.60 -22.28
CA MET A 109 -53.50 -7.45 -21.90
C MET A 109 -53.90 -8.37 -23.07
N ASP A 110 -54.00 -7.80 -24.27
CA ASP A 110 -54.29 -8.49 -25.53
C ASP A 110 -53.30 -9.63 -25.82
N GLN A 111 -52.00 -9.42 -25.57
CA GLN A 111 -50.96 -10.43 -25.76
C GLN A 111 -50.92 -11.47 -24.62
N LEU A 112 -51.26 -11.10 -23.39
CA LEU A 112 -51.40 -12.04 -22.27
C LEU A 112 -52.56 -13.01 -22.50
N GLU A 113 -53.71 -12.51 -22.98
CA GLU A 113 -54.87 -13.35 -23.32
C GLU A 113 -54.53 -14.32 -24.46
N LYS A 114 -53.89 -13.83 -25.53
CA LYS A 114 -53.42 -14.67 -26.66
C LYS A 114 -52.42 -15.76 -26.23
N LYS A 115 -51.63 -15.55 -25.17
CA LYS A 115 -50.70 -16.57 -24.63
C LYS A 115 -51.38 -17.59 -23.71
N GLY A 116 -52.56 -17.30 -23.14
CA GLY A 116 -53.42 -18.27 -22.45
C GLY A 116 -52.87 -18.89 -21.14
N PHE A 117 -51.81 -18.33 -20.55
CA PHE A 117 -51.21 -18.84 -19.30
C PHE A 117 -51.82 -18.25 -18.02
N ILE A 118 -52.46 -17.09 -18.12
CA ILE A 118 -53.20 -16.45 -17.02
C ILE A 118 -54.70 -16.62 -17.32
N PRO A 119 -55.54 -17.08 -16.38
CA PRO A 119 -56.98 -17.11 -16.58
C PRO A 119 -57.53 -15.71 -16.88
N PRO A 120 -58.45 -15.52 -17.84
CA PRO A 120 -58.89 -14.20 -18.31
C PRO A 120 -59.33 -13.25 -17.19
N GLU A 121 -59.99 -13.78 -16.15
CA GLU A 121 -60.46 -13.04 -14.99
C GLU A 121 -59.35 -12.37 -14.15
N PHE A 122 -58.09 -12.81 -14.29
CA PHE A 122 -56.93 -12.23 -13.58
C PHE A 122 -56.06 -11.31 -14.46
N ILE A 123 -56.21 -11.32 -15.80
CA ILE A 123 -55.31 -10.58 -16.71
C ILE A 123 -55.33 -9.07 -16.42
N VAL A 124 -56.52 -8.48 -16.26
CA VAL A 124 -56.68 -7.05 -15.95
C VAL A 124 -55.99 -6.71 -14.64
N GLY A 125 -56.30 -7.45 -13.57
CA GLY A 125 -55.75 -7.18 -12.23
C GLY A 125 -54.23 -7.37 -12.13
N GLU A 126 -53.67 -8.39 -12.79
CA GLU A 126 -52.21 -8.59 -12.83
C GLU A 126 -51.50 -7.51 -13.64
N THR A 127 -52.11 -7.03 -14.72
CA THR A 127 -51.54 -5.96 -15.56
C THR A 127 -51.62 -4.59 -14.88
N GLU A 128 -52.77 -4.22 -14.32
CA GLU A 128 -52.92 -2.99 -13.53
C GLU A 128 -51.99 -2.97 -12.30
N TRP A 129 -51.83 -4.12 -11.63
CA TRP A 129 -50.88 -4.25 -10.52
C TRP A 129 -49.46 -3.94 -10.97
N PHE A 130 -49.02 -4.48 -12.11
CA PHE A 130 -47.69 -4.23 -12.68
C PHE A 130 -47.49 -2.76 -13.08
N TYR A 131 -48.43 -2.16 -13.82
CA TYR A 131 -48.30 -0.80 -14.35
C TYR A 131 -48.47 0.31 -13.31
N ASN A 132 -49.33 0.10 -12.30
CA ASN A 132 -49.79 1.17 -11.41
C ASN A 132 -49.44 0.95 -9.93
N GLN A 133 -49.35 -0.30 -9.45
CA GLN A 133 -49.16 -0.59 -8.02
C GLN A 133 -47.72 -0.90 -7.61
N LEU A 134 -46.87 -1.34 -8.55
CA LEU A 134 -45.46 -1.61 -8.27
C LEU A 134 -44.61 -0.34 -8.08
N GLY A 135 -45.07 0.81 -8.55
CA GLY A 135 -44.31 2.07 -8.52
C GLY A 135 -43.10 2.08 -9.46
N ILE A 136 -43.21 1.36 -10.59
CA ILE A 136 -42.24 1.41 -11.68
C ILE A 136 -42.41 2.74 -12.44
N ASP A 137 -41.31 3.42 -12.74
CA ASP A 137 -41.31 4.72 -13.42
C ASP A 137 -41.82 4.63 -14.86
N ASP A 138 -42.55 5.66 -15.33
CA ASP A 138 -43.09 5.72 -16.69
C ASP A 138 -42.02 5.60 -17.79
N THR A 139 -40.78 6.02 -17.54
CA THR A 139 -39.68 5.83 -18.51
C THR A 139 -39.43 4.37 -18.82
N TYR A 140 -39.60 3.47 -17.84
CA TYR A 140 -39.40 2.05 -18.05
C TYR A 140 -40.32 1.53 -19.15
N PHE A 141 -41.62 1.80 -18.99
CA PHE A 141 -42.67 1.46 -19.94
C PHE A 141 -42.44 2.09 -21.31
N GLN A 142 -41.97 3.35 -21.36
CA GLN A 142 -41.58 4.01 -22.61
C GLN A 142 -40.41 3.31 -23.34
N THR A 143 -39.48 2.68 -22.61
CA THR A 143 -38.28 2.04 -23.19
C THR A 143 -38.41 0.55 -23.48
N GLU A 144 -39.31 -0.16 -22.80
CA GLU A 144 -39.42 -1.63 -22.87
C GLU A 144 -40.47 -2.06 -23.92
N THR A 145 -40.28 -3.24 -24.52
CA THR A 145 -41.23 -3.77 -25.51
C THR A 145 -42.43 -4.44 -24.84
N VAL A 146 -43.59 -4.40 -25.51
CA VAL A 146 -44.83 -5.09 -25.08
C VAL A 146 -44.57 -6.56 -24.78
N GLU A 147 -43.86 -7.28 -25.67
CA GLU A 147 -43.52 -8.69 -25.47
C GLU A 147 -42.69 -8.96 -24.20
N ALA A 148 -41.79 -8.05 -23.84
CA ALA A 148 -40.99 -8.18 -22.64
C ALA A 148 -41.83 -7.93 -21.38
N ILE A 149 -42.68 -6.90 -21.38
CA ILE A 149 -43.63 -6.64 -20.28
C ILE A 149 -44.58 -7.82 -20.08
N VAL A 150 -45.14 -8.37 -21.16
CA VAL A 150 -45.94 -9.61 -21.17
C VAL A 150 -45.16 -10.75 -20.49
N THR A 151 -43.90 -10.96 -20.87
CA THR A 151 -43.06 -12.03 -20.33
C THR A 151 -42.77 -11.85 -18.83
N GLN A 152 -42.67 -10.61 -18.37
CA GLN A 152 -42.46 -10.28 -16.95
C GLN A 152 -43.72 -10.51 -16.12
N ILE A 153 -44.89 -10.07 -16.61
CA ILE A 153 -46.18 -10.33 -15.95
C ILE A 153 -46.43 -11.84 -15.87
N LEU A 154 -46.16 -12.60 -16.93
CA LEU A 154 -46.19 -14.06 -16.91
C LEU A 154 -45.24 -14.67 -15.87
N SER A 155 -44.04 -14.13 -15.74
CA SER A 155 -43.05 -14.61 -14.76
C SER A 155 -43.46 -14.29 -13.31
N LEU A 156 -44.06 -13.12 -13.08
CA LEU A 156 -44.63 -12.71 -11.79
C LEU A 156 -45.83 -13.59 -11.42
N TYR A 157 -46.73 -13.87 -12.36
CA TYR A 157 -47.87 -14.76 -12.16
C TYR A 157 -47.41 -16.21 -11.89
N ALA A 158 -46.42 -16.71 -12.65
CA ALA A 158 -45.82 -18.01 -12.40
C ALA A 158 -45.18 -18.10 -11.00
N ALA A 159 -44.53 -17.02 -10.53
CA ALA A 159 -44.02 -16.96 -9.15
C ALA A 159 -45.14 -17.02 -8.10
N LYS A 160 -46.28 -16.34 -8.32
CA LYS A 160 -47.48 -16.41 -7.47
C LYS A 160 -48.06 -17.83 -7.41
N VAL A 161 -48.22 -18.49 -8.56
CA VAL A 161 -48.70 -19.89 -8.64
C VAL A 161 -47.73 -20.86 -7.97
N ALA A 162 -46.42 -20.70 -8.23
CA ALA A 162 -45.39 -21.51 -7.60
C ALA A 162 -45.30 -21.30 -6.09
N ALA A 163 -45.56 -20.09 -5.58
CA ALA A 163 -45.66 -19.81 -4.14
C ALA A 163 -46.88 -20.51 -3.52
N TYR A 164 -48.05 -20.41 -4.16
CA TYR A 164 -49.28 -21.08 -3.69
C TYR A 164 -49.13 -22.61 -3.59
N ALA A 165 -48.31 -23.21 -4.45
CA ALA A 165 -48.02 -24.64 -4.46
C ALA A 165 -46.94 -25.10 -3.44
N ARG A 166 -46.27 -24.20 -2.72
CA ARG A 166 -45.31 -24.55 -1.64
C ARG A 166 -46.02 -24.71 -0.30
N ASP A 167 -45.51 -25.61 0.54
CA ASP A 167 -45.96 -25.77 1.93
C ASP A 167 -45.76 -24.50 2.77
N ASP A 168 -44.74 -23.69 2.47
CA ASP A 168 -44.46 -22.43 3.17
C ASP A 168 -45.25 -21.22 2.65
N LYS A 169 -45.92 -21.37 1.49
CA LYS A 169 -46.68 -20.36 0.76
C LYS A 169 -45.94 -19.04 0.46
N LYS A 170 -44.61 -19.02 0.51
CA LYS A 170 -43.83 -17.78 0.39
C LYS A 170 -43.72 -17.29 -1.05
N LEU A 171 -44.13 -16.05 -1.27
CA LEU A 171 -44.04 -15.37 -2.56
C LEU A 171 -42.64 -14.80 -2.79
N GLU A 172 -41.75 -15.65 -3.27
CA GLU A 172 -40.44 -15.23 -3.79
C GLU A 172 -40.53 -14.91 -5.28
N ILE A 173 -40.33 -13.63 -5.61
CA ILE A 173 -40.19 -13.14 -6.98
C ILE A 173 -38.70 -13.00 -7.27
N ARG A 174 -38.25 -13.61 -8.37
CA ARG A 174 -36.88 -13.52 -8.88
C ARG A 174 -36.97 -13.46 -10.41
N LEU A 175 -36.49 -12.37 -10.99
CA LEU A 175 -36.44 -12.16 -12.43
C LEU A 175 -35.08 -11.54 -12.77
N ASP A 176 -34.37 -12.13 -13.73
CA ASP A 176 -33.24 -11.52 -14.40
C ASP A 176 -33.34 -11.65 -15.92
N LYS A 177 -33.27 -10.51 -16.62
CA LYS A 177 -33.19 -10.39 -18.07
C LYS A 177 -31.95 -9.57 -18.40
N GLU A 178 -31.03 -10.16 -19.16
CA GLU A 178 -29.77 -9.50 -19.54
C GLU A 178 -29.64 -9.47 -21.08
N ALA A 179 -29.43 -8.29 -21.63
CA ALA A 179 -29.00 -8.05 -23.00
C ALA A 179 -27.57 -7.46 -23.01
N GLU A 180 -27.07 -7.09 -24.20
CA GLU A 180 -25.76 -6.44 -24.36
C GLU A 180 -25.76 -4.98 -23.87
N ASP A 181 -26.86 -4.27 -24.15
CA ASP A 181 -27.02 -2.83 -23.92
C ASP A 181 -27.92 -2.47 -22.73
N HIS A 182 -28.68 -3.42 -22.18
CA HIS A 182 -29.51 -3.23 -20.99
C HIS A 182 -29.66 -4.51 -20.15
N ALA A 183 -30.04 -4.37 -18.88
CA ALA A 183 -30.48 -5.47 -18.04
C ALA A 183 -31.54 -5.05 -17.03
N VAL A 184 -32.42 -5.99 -16.67
CA VAL A 184 -33.50 -5.80 -15.70
C VAL A 184 -33.40 -6.91 -14.66
N TYR A 185 -33.35 -6.52 -13.39
CA TYR A 185 -33.42 -7.45 -12.26
C TYR A 185 -34.57 -7.05 -11.35
N ILE A 186 -35.36 -8.02 -10.89
CA ILE A 186 -36.44 -7.80 -9.92
C ILE A 186 -36.36 -8.89 -8.85
N ASP A 187 -36.24 -8.50 -7.58
CA ASP A 187 -36.37 -9.40 -6.43
C ASP A 187 -37.44 -8.96 -5.43
N THR A 188 -38.00 -9.93 -4.71
CA THR A 188 -38.60 -9.69 -3.38
C THR A 188 -37.51 -9.64 -2.32
N SER A 189 -37.42 -8.54 -1.58
CA SER A 189 -36.48 -8.39 -0.46
C SER A 189 -37.07 -7.58 0.69
N LYS A 190 -36.74 -7.97 1.93
CA LYS A 190 -37.18 -7.27 3.14
C LYS A 190 -36.47 -5.91 3.31
N PRO A 191 -37.20 -4.78 3.42
CA PRO A 191 -36.58 -3.46 3.55
C PRO A 191 -35.72 -3.34 4.82
N GLY A 192 -34.48 -2.86 4.67
CA GLY A 192 -33.58 -2.61 5.81
C GLY A 192 -32.81 -3.83 6.33
N PHE A 193 -32.81 -4.93 5.56
CA PHE A 193 -32.07 -6.16 5.86
C PHE A 193 -31.29 -6.60 4.61
N SER A 194 -30.04 -7.02 4.80
CA SER A 194 -29.25 -7.64 3.73
C SER A 194 -29.55 -9.14 3.63
N SER A 195 -29.73 -9.63 2.40
CA SER A 195 -29.97 -11.04 2.14
C SER A 195 -28.67 -11.74 1.73
N VAL A 196 -28.14 -12.60 2.61
CA VAL A 196 -26.92 -13.37 2.34
C VAL A 196 -27.18 -14.56 1.40
N ASN A 197 -28.40 -15.12 1.42
CA ASN A 197 -28.78 -16.34 0.71
C ASN A 197 -29.70 -16.07 -0.50
N GLY A 198 -29.64 -14.84 -1.04
CA GLY A 198 -30.46 -14.39 -2.17
C GLY A 198 -29.78 -14.56 -3.55
N PRO A 199 -30.39 -14.04 -4.63
CA PRO A 199 -29.82 -14.09 -5.98
C PRO A 199 -28.58 -13.20 -6.19
N GLY A 200 -28.25 -12.32 -5.23
CA GLY A 200 -27.03 -11.50 -5.27
C GLY A 200 -27.00 -10.49 -6.42
N TYR A 201 -28.15 -9.93 -6.82
CA TYR A 201 -28.26 -9.09 -8.01
C TYR A 201 -27.37 -7.83 -7.93
N GLU A 202 -27.25 -7.14 -6.80
CA GLU A 202 -26.32 -5.99 -6.69
C GLU A 202 -24.85 -6.41 -6.87
N GLN A 203 -24.42 -7.57 -6.35
CA GLN A 203 -23.06 -8.08 -6.56
C GLN A 203 -22.82 -8.54 -8.01
N ARG A 204 -23.85 -9.09 -8.67
CA ARG A 204 -23.82 -9.42 -10.11
C ARG A 204 -23.72 -8.15 -10.97
N ILE A 205 -24.42 -7.09 -10.58
CA ILE A 205 -24.38 -5.77 -11.22
C ILE A 205 -23.00 -5.13 -11.04
N ASP A 206 -22.44 -5.09 -9.82
CA ASP A 206 -21.09 -4.62 -9.54
C ASP A 206 -20.08 -5.26 -10.51
N LYS A 207 -20.01 -6.60 -10.48
CA LYS A 207 -19.04 -7.37 -11.25
C LYS A 207 -19.20 -7.24 -12.77
N LYS A 208 -20.43 -7.12 -13.28
CA LYS A 208 -20.72 -7.16 -14.72
C LYS A 208 -20.76 -5.76 -15.38
N TYR A 209 -21.17 -4.73 -14.64
CA TYR A 209 -21.51 -3.42 -15.21
C TYR A 209 -20.84 -2.22 -14.55
N ILE A 210 -20.29 -2.36 -13.33
CA ILE A 210 -19.67 -1.24 -12.58
C ILE A 210 -18.15 -1.39 -12.51
N ASP A 211 -17.66 -2.52 -12.00
CA ASP A 211 -16.24 -2.73 -11.64
C ASP A 211 -15.29 -2.59 -12.84
N GLY A 212 -15.75 -3.01 -14.02
CA GLY A 212 -15.04 -2.91 -15.29
C GLY A 212 -15.33 -1.65 -16.11
N SER A 213 -15.95 -0.62 -15.51
CA SER A 213 -16.39 0.58 -16.25
C SER A 213 -15.23 1.29 -16.95
N THR A 214 -15.42 1.55 -18.24
CA THR A 214 -14.57 2.39 -19.08
C THR A 214 -15.41 3.39 -19.90
N HIS A 215 -14.76 4.30 -20.62
CA HIS A 215 -15.44 5.28 -21.47
C HIS A 215 -16.28 4.65 -22.60
N ASP A 216 -15.87 3.49 -23.11
CA ASP A 216 -16.54 2.68 -24.14
C ASP A 216 -17.45 1.58 -23.57
N HIS A 217 -17.21 1.16 -22.33
CA HIS A 217 -17.98 0.13 -21.63
C HIS A 217 -18.42 0.62 -20.24
N SER A 218 -19.36 1.58 -20.22
CA SER A 218 -19.99 2.12 -19.00
C SER A 218 -21.50 1.92 -19.01
N TYR A 219 -22.08 1.76 -17.83
CA TYR A 219 -23.51 1.58 -17.64
C TYR A 219 -24.03 2.54 -16.54
N ARG A 220 -25.25 3.06 -16.73
CA ARG A 220 -26.02 3.77 -15.70
C ARG A 220 -27.08 2.85 -15.11
N ILE A 221 -27.39 3.04 -13.83
CA ILE A 221 -28.27 2.16 -13.07
C ILE A 221 -29.32 2.98 -12.32
N GLU A 222 -30.59 2.64 -12.53
CA GLU A 222 -31.72 3.17 -11.78
C GLU A 222 -32.30 2.04 -10.90
N THR A 223 -32.53 2.29 -9.61
CA THR A 223 -33.12 1.30 -8.70
C THR A 223 -34.29 1.86 -7.93
N PHE A 224 -35.33 1.04 -7.76
CA PHE A 224 -36.60 1.44 -7.15
C PHE A 224 -37.09 0.35 -6.20
N ARG A 225 -37.65 0.72 -5.06
CA ARG A 225 -38.32 -0.18 -4.11
C ARG A 225 -39.80 0.16 -4.03
N SER A 226 -40.68 -0.85 -4.15
CA SER A 226 -42.13 -0.64 -4.13
C SER A 226 -42.57 0.09 -2.84
N PRO A 227 -43.56 1.00 -2.92
CA PRO A 227 -44.05 1.70 -1.73
C PRO A 227 -44.80 0.75 -0.78
N THR A 228 -45.51 -0.24 -1.35
CA THR A 228 -46.32 -1.25 -0.68
C THR A 228 -45.59 -2.60 -0.57
N PRO A 229 -45.88 -3.40 0.48
CA PRO A 229 -45.46 -4.80 0.54
C PRO A 229 -46.10 -5.66 -0.56
N VAL A 230 -45.48 -6.79 -0.86
CA VAL A 230 -46.04 -7.77 -1.81
C VAL A 230 -47.23 -8.51 -1.16
N PRO A 231 -48.36 -8.70 -1.86
CA PRO A 231 -49.52 -9.40 -1.30
C PRO A 231 -49.18 -10.82 -0.82
N GLY A 232 -49.52 -11.14 0.44
CA GLY A 232 -49.43 -12.49 0.99
C GLY A 232 -48.12 -12.87 1.69
N ASP A 233 -47.15 -11.95 1.87
CA ASP A 233 -45.88 -12.21 2.55
C ASP A 233 -45.57 -11.18 3.67
N ASP A 234 -44.74 -11.56 4.65
CA ASP A 234 -44.45 -10.86 5.90
C ASP A 234 -43.54 -9.61 5.72
N GLY A 235 -44.10 -8.61 5.04
CA GLY A 235 -43.51 -7.26 4.95
C GLY A 235 -42.34 -7.12 3.98
N GLN A 236 -42.15 -8.06 3.06
CA GLN A 236 -41.20 -7.90 1.95
C GLN A 236 -41.74 -6.93 0.89
N GLN A 237 -40.83 -6.26 0.17
CA GLN A 237 -41.14 -5.33 -0.91
C GLN A 237 -40.42 -5.75 -2.18
N LEU A 238 -40.95 -5.36 -3.34
CA LEU A 238 -40.26 -5.54 -4.60
C LEU A 238 -39.12 -4.53 -4.74
N ARG A 239 -38.01 -4.98 -5.29
CA ARG A 239 -36.82 -4.17 -5.59
C ARG A 239 -36.43 -4.42 -7.04
N CYS A 240 -36.51 -3.35 -7.82
CA CYS A 240 -36.21 -3.36 -9.25
C CYS A 240 -34.87 -2.65 -9.50
N TYR A 241 -34.09 -3.19 -10.44
CA TYR A 241 -32.83 -2.63 -10.92
C TYR A 241 -32.88 -2.58 -12.44
N PHE A 242 -32.67 -1.39 -13.01
CA PHE A 242 -32.64 -1.15 -14.44
C PHE A 242 -31.25 -0.65 -14.82
N VAL A 243 -30.55 -1.40 -15.66
CA VAL A 243 -29.17 -1.15 -16.10
C VAL A 243 -29.19 -0.81 -17.58
N TYR A 244 -28.51 0.28 -17.98
CA TYR A 244 -28.47 0.72 -19.37
C TYR A 244 -27.05 1.16 -19.77
N LYS A 245 -26.58 0.74 -20.94
CA LYS A 245 -25.29 1.16 -21.50
C LYS A 245 -25.30 2.66 -21.77
N CYS A 246 -24.26 3.36 -21.31
CA CYS A 246 -24.16 4.81 -21.42
C CYS A 246 -23.98 5.27 -22.88
N GLN A 247 -24.59 6.39 -23.23
CA GLN A 247 -24.33 7.10 -24.47
C GLN A 247 -23.86 8.52 -24.14
N PHE A 248 -22.55 8.73 -24.09
CA PHE A 248 -21.96 10.03 -23.74
C PHE A 248 -22.12 11.07 -24.85
N ALA A 249 -22.15 12.35 -24.48
CA ALA A 249 -22.09 13.46 -25.42
C ALA A 249 -20.70 13.57 -26.06
N ASN A 250 -19.65 13.62 -25.25
CA ASN A 250 -18.26 13.38 -25.66
C ASN A 250 -17.75 12.07 -25.02
N PRO A 251 -17.38 11.03 -25.78
CA PRO A 251 -16.85 9.79 -25.21
C PRO A 251 -15.39 9.90 -24.73
N ASN A 252 -14.61 10.88 -25.20
CA ASN A 252 -13.18 11.02 -24.91
C ASN A 252 -12.81 12.44 -24.43
N PRO A 253 -13.35 12.92 -23.29
CA PRO A 253 -12.90 14.15 -22.66
C PRO A 253 -11.52 13.98 -22.01
N GLY A 254 -10.87 15.09 -21.64
CA GLY A 254 -9.70 15.03 -20.76
C GLY A 254 -10.08 14.60 -19.34
N PRO A 255 -9.19 13.93 -18.57
CA PRO A 255 -9.50 13.45 -17.22
C PRO A 255 -9.67 14.57 -16.17
N GLN A 256 -9.40 15.82 -16.55
CA GLN A 256 -9.62 17.03 -15.75
C GLN A 256 -10.84 17.84 -16.23
N GLU A 257 -11.54 17.40 -17.28
CA GLU A 257 -12.80 18.00 -17.69
C GLU A 257 -13.87 17.75 -16.63
N THR A 258 -14.61 18.78 -16.26
CA THR A 258 -15.65 18.73 -15.23
C THR A 258 -17.02 19.15 -15.74
N ASN A 259 -17.12 19.80 -16.90
CA ASN A 259 -18.37 20.34 -17.43
C ASN A 259 -19.36 19.21 -17.77
N ILE A 260 -20.42 19.12 -16.98
CA ILE A 260 -21.40 18.04 -17.02
C ILE A 260 -22.12 17.90 -18.37
N ASP A 261 -22.31 18.98 -19.13
CA ASP A 261 -22.93 18.93 -20.46
C ASP A 261 -21.99 18.34 -21.53
N ILE A 262 -20.68 18.27 -21.27
CA ILE A 262 -19.68 17.62 -22.14
C ILE A 262 -19.51 16.13 -21.76
N ILE A 263 -19.35 15.85 -20.46
CA ILE A 263 -19.00 14.51 -19.94
C ILE A 263 -20.23 13.64 -19.63
N GLY A 264 -21.43 14.23 -19.66
CA GLY A 264 -22.68 13.61 -19.29
C GLY A 264 -23.18 12.57 -20.27
N GLU A 265 -23.90 11.60 -19.73
CA GLU A 265 -24.72 10.65 -20.48
C GLU A 265 -26.00 11.35 -20.99
N LYS A 266 -26.43 11.06 -22.23
CA LYS A 266 -27.53 11.77 -22.89
C LYS A 266 -28.86 11.69 -22.15
N ARG A 267 -29.23 10.51 -21.63
CA ARG A 267 -30.49 10.32 -20.87
C ARG A 267 -30.40 11.02 -19.51
N PHE A 268 -29.26 10.97 -18.82
CA PHE A 268 -29.01 11.78 -17.62
C PHE A 268 -29.20 13.27 -17.91
N LEU A 269 -28.60 13.81 -18.98
CA LEU A 269 -28.71 15.22 -19.35
C LEU A 269 -30.14 15.64 -19.75
N GLN A 270 -30.98 14.70 -20.19
CA GLN A 270 -32.40 14.92 -20.47
C GLN A 270 -33.28 14.82 -19.22
N LYS A 271 -33.01 13.87 -18.32
CA LYS A 271 -33.82 13.57 -17.12
C LYS A 271 -33.48 14.42 -15.90
N ALA A 272 -32.21 14.77 -15.68
CA ALA A 272 -31.76 15.42 -14.46
C ALA A 272 -32.28 16.86 -14.38
N THR A 273 -32.87 17.22 -13.23
CA THR A 273 -33.33 18.60 -12.99
C THR A 273 -32.15 19.58 -12.94
N PRO A 274 -32.36 20.88 -13.21
CA PRO A 274 -31.28 21.88 -13.14
C PRO A 274 -30.53 21.86 -11.80
N ASN A 275 -31.24 21.59 -10.70
CA ASN A 275 -30.69 21.45 -9.36
C ASN A 275 -29.80 20.20 -9.22
N THR A 276 -30.27 19.02 -9.65
CA THR A 276 -29.43 17.80 -9.67
C THR A 276 -28.19 17.98 -10.55
N LYS A 277 -28.30 18.64 -11.71
CA LYS A 277 -27.14 18.97 -12.55
C LYS A 277 -26.14 19.87 -11.81
N ALA A 278 -26.59 20.89 -11.08
CA ALA A 278 -25.72 21.76 -10.30
C ALA A 278 -25.00 21.01 -9.16
N ILE A 279 -25.73 20.17 -8.40
CA ILE A 279 -25.15 19.31 -7.36
C ILE A 279 -24.10 18.36 -7.95
N TYR A 280 -24.41 17.73 -9.09
CA TYR A 280 -23.49 16.80 -9.74
C TYR A 280 -22.27 17.55 -10.31
N GLN A 281 -22.43 18.76 -10.85
CA GLN A 281 -21.33 19.61 -11.32
C GLN A 281 -20.37 19.97 -10.19
N GLU A 282 -20.87 20.36 -9.02
CA GLU A 282 -20.06 20.65 -7.83
C GLU A 282 -19.30 19.41 -7.36
N ILE A 283 -19.99 18.28 -7.15
CA ILE A 283 -19.38 17.08 -6.59
C ILE A 283 -18.38 16.42 -7.56
N ILE A 284 -18.62 16.48 -8.88
CA ILE A 284 -17.66 16.02 -9.91
C ILE A 284 -16.40 16.91 -9.88
N SER A 285 -16.55 18.23 -9.78
CA SER A 285 -15.41 19.15 -9.69
C SER A 285 -14.56 18.85 -8.45
N ASN A 286 -15.20 18.60 -7.31
CA ASN A 286 -14.54 18.15 -6.08
C ASN A 286 -13.86 16.78 -6.23
N ALA A 287 -14.47 15.82 -6.93
CA ALA A 287 -13.92 14.48 -7.14
C ALA A 287 -12.75 14.44 -8.13
N VAL A 288 -12.75 15.33 -9.13
CA VAL A 288 -11.62 15.53 -10.05
C VAL A 288 -10.42 16.16 -9.33
N ALA A 289 -10.66 17.07 -8.38
CA ALA A 289 -9.62 17.71 -7.58
C ALA A 289 -9.05 16.85 -6.43
N ARG A 290 -9.67 15.71 -6.09
CA ARG A 290 -9.31 14.86 -4.94
C ARG A 290 -8.96 13.43 -5.34
N ALA A 291 -8.30 12.69 -4.45
CA ALA A 291 -7.96 11.28 -4.62
C ALA A 291 -9.02 10.33 -4.02
N GLY A 292 -9.65 10.73 -2.92
CA GLY A 292 -10.70 9.97 -2.24
C GLY A 292 -12.12 10.34 -2.63
N PRO A 293 -13.12 9.58 -2.13
CA PRO A 293 -14.51 9.80 -2.44
C PRO A 293 -14.97 11.15 -1.86
N VAL A 294 -15.79 11.87 -2.63
CA VAL A 294 -16.52 13.04 -2.16
C VAL A 294 -17.92 12.60 -1.76
N ILE A 295 -18.38 13.02 -0.59
CA ILE A 295 -19.62 12.55 0.02
C ILE A 295 -20.38 13.77 0.55
N GLU A 296 -21.56 14.03 0.02
CA GLU A 296 -22.41 15.18 0.39
C GLU A 296 -23.84 14.72 0.73
N MET A 297 -24.45 15.39 1.72
CA MET A 297 -25.78 15.06 2.24
C MET A 297 -26.69 16.27 2.10
N PHE A 298 -27.90 16.02 1.59
CA PHE A 298 -28.93 17.02 1.34
C PHE A 298 -30.23 16.60 2.03
N GLU A 299 -30.91 17.58 2.62
CA GLU A 299 -32.21 17.39 3.25
C GLU A 299 -33.32 17.68 2.23
N ILE A 300 -34.42 16.96 2.29
CA ILE A 300 -35.58 17.16 1.40
C ILE A 300 -36.67 17.86 2.22
N GLU A 301 -37.13 19.02 1.76
CA GLU A 301 -38.21 19.77 2.39
C GLU A 301 -39.48 18.92 2.50
N GLY A 302 -40.27 19.11 3.57
CA GLY A 302 -41.46 18.30 3.86
C GLY A 302 -41.21 16.84 4.27
N SER A 303 -39.98 16.30 4.07
CA SER A 303 -39.70 14.88 4.15
C SER A 303 -38.68 14.48 5.23
N ARG A 304 -38.82 13.24 5.74
CA ARG A 304 -37.78 12.56 6.55
C ARG A 304 -36.80 11.73 5.70
N GLU A 305 -36.91 11.78 4.38
CA GLU A 305 -35.92 11.19 3.47
C GLU A 305 -34.67 12.08 3.41
N LYS A 306 -33.48 11.47 3.42
CA LYS A 306 -32.19 12.17 3.25
C LYS A 306 -31.55 11.70 1.94
N ARG A 307 -31.07 12.66 1.12
CA ARG A 307 -30.34 12.36 -0.13
C ARG A 307 -28.85 12.38 0.15
N LEU A 308 -28.16 11.30 -0.17
CA LEU A 308 -26.71 11.17 -0.02
C LEU A 308 -26.08 10.99 -1.41
N VAL A 309 -25.16 11.87 -1.80
CA VAL A 309 -24.49 11.86 -3.10
C VAL A 309 -23.01 11.54 -2.87
N ILE A 310 -22.50 10.56 -3.60
CA ILE A 310 -21.13 10.02 -3.46
C ILE A 310 -20.48 10.05 -4.84
N ALA A 311 -19.34 10.71 -4.99
CA ALA A 311 -18.58 10.77 -6.24
C ALA A 311 -17.17 10.20 -6.05
N TYR A 312 -16.73 9.35 -6.98
CA TYR A 312 -15.42 8.70 -6.96
C TYR A 312 -14.95 8.35 -8.38
N ARG A 313 -13.68 7.92 -8.53
CA ARG A 313 -13.10 7.53 -9.83
C ARG A 313 -13.50 6.10 -10.21
N GLN A 314 -13.80 5.87 -11.48
CA GLN A 314 -14.13 4.55 -12.00
C GLN A 314 -12.97 3.56 -11.72
N GLY A 315 -13.32 2.35 -11.28
CA GLY A 315 -12.35 1.30 -10.95
C GLY A 315 -11.52 1.50 -9.67
N SER A 316 -11.80 2.52 -8.83
CA SER A 316 -11.05 2.77 -7.58
C SER A 316 -11.67 2.18 -6.31
N ALA A 317 -12.89 1.63 -6.40
CA ALA A 317 -13.59 0.93 -5.31
C ALA A 317 -14.57 -0.10 -5.87
N MET A 318 -14.06 -1.29 -6.21
CA MET A 318 -14.85 -2.38 -6.80
C MET A 318 -15.80 -3.00 -5.75
N GLY A 319 -17.04 -3.28 -6.14
CA GLY A 319 -18.08 -3.81 -5.25
C GLY A 319 -18.72 -2.78 -4.31
N LEU A 320 -18.51 -1.47 -4.52
CA LEU A 320 -19.01 -0.42 -3.62
C LEU A 320 -20.55 -0.27 -3.66
N PHE A 321 -21.20 -0.51 -4.80
CA PHE A 321 -22.64 -0.26 -4.94
C PHE A 321 -23.49 -1.24 -4.12
N SER A 322 -23.13 -2.52 -4.10
CA SER A 322 -23.74 -3.51 -3.19
C SER A 322 -23.32 -3.28 -1.74
N ALA A 323 -22.04 -2.97 -1.48
CA ALA A 323 -21.55 -2.75 -0.12
C ALA A 323 -22.25 -1.57 0.60
N LEU A 324 -22.67 -0.54 -0.15
CA LEU A 324 -23.49 0.57 0.37
C LEU A 324 -24.85 0.10 0.91
N SER A 325 -25.45 -0.96 0.34
CA SER A 325 -26.68 -1.57 0.89
C SER A 325 -26.46 -2.13 2.28
N ASP A 326 -25.41 -2.94 2.46
CA ASP A 326 -25.08 -3.55 3.74
C ASP A 326 -24.86 -2.47 4.81
N LEU A 327 -24.23 -1.34 4.44
CA LEU A 327 -24.01 -0.22 5.33
C LEU A 327 -25.29 0.46 5.81
N TYR A 328 -26.21 0.90 4.93
CA TYR A 328 -27.44 1.53 5.42
C TYR A 328 -28.43 0.52 6.04
N HIS A 329 -28.38 -0.76 5.65
CA HIS A 329 -29.13 -1.84 6.31
C HIS A 329 -28.64 -2.13 7.73
N TYR A 330 -27.33 -2.00 8.01
CA TYR A 330 -26.79 -2.14 9.36
C TYR A 330 -27.46 -1.16 10.34
N TYR A 331 -27.65 0.09 9.91
CA TYR A 331 -28.39 1.14 10.66
C TYR A 331 -29.92 1.05 10.55
N ARG A 332 -30.46 -0.03 9.95
CA ARG A 332 -31.91 -0.24 9.72
C ARG A 332 -32.59 0.91 8.96
N LEU A 333 -31.86 1.54 8.06
CA LEU A 333 -32.42 2.40 7.03
C LEU A 333 -32.74 1.56 5.79
N THR A 334 -33.54 2.11 4.87
CA THR A 334 -33.74 1.51 3.55
C THR A 334 -33.70 2.59 2.47
N SER A 335 -33.31 2.20 1.26
CA SER A 335 -33.34 3.08 0.09
C SER A 335 -34.71 3.01 -0.59
N SER A 336 -35.34 4.17 -0.82
CA SER A 336 -36.50 4.27 -1.73
C SER A 336 -36.04 4.06 -3.17
N ARG A 337 -35.04 4.85 -3.57
CA ARG A 337 -34.36 4.81 -4.87
C ARG A 337 -32.84 4.99 -4.74
N LYS A 338 -32.10 4.46 -5.70
CA LYS A 338 -30.67 4.76 -5.94
C LYS A 338 -30.45 5.01 -7.42
N TYR A 339 -29.53 5.91 -7.72
CA TYR A 339 -29.01 6.14 -9.06
C TYR A 339 -27.50 5.94 -9.05
N LEU A 340 -26.94 5.31 -10.07
CA LEU A 340 -25.53 5.34 -10.41
C LEU A 340 -25.40 5.90 -11.82
N GLU A 341 -24.71 7.03 -11.93
CA GLU A 341 -24.42 7.70 -13.19
C GLU A 341 -22.90 7.69 -13.41
N ASN A 342 -22.45 7.12 -14.51
CA ASN A 342 -21.07 7.23 -14.98
C ASN A 342 -20.93 8.47 -15.87
N PHE A 343 -19.73 9.05 -15.88
CA PHE A 343 -19.33 10.19 -16.72
C PHE A 343 -18.09 9.80 -17.55
N SER A 344 -17.96 10.33 -18.77
CA SER A 344 -16.90 9.92 -19.70
C SER A 344 -15.48 10.36 -19.30
N ASN A 345 -15.35 11.28 -18.33
CA ASN A 345 -14.07 11.65 -17.73
C ASN A 345 -13.54 10.62 -16.70
N GLY A 346 -14.27 9.53 -16.47
CA GLY A 346 -13.89 8.49 -15.51
C GLY A 346 -14.39 8.71 -14.08
N ILE A 347 -15.41 9.55 -13.87
CA ILE A 347 -16.08 9.71 -12.58
C ILE A 347 -17.38 8.88 -12.54
N THR A 348 -17.71 8.33 -11.37
CA THR A 348 -19.00 7.71 -11.04
C THR A 348 -19.65 8.49 -9.92
N VAL A 349 -20.95 8.79 -10.06
CA VAL A 349 -21.75 9.44 -9.02
C VAL A 349 -22.91 8.52 -8.61
N ILE A 350 -22.97 8.18 -7.32
CA ILE A 350 -24.07 7.42 -6.71
C ILE A 350 -24.93 8.38 -5.89
N SER A 351 -26.24 8.43 -6.15
CA SER A 351 -27.22 9.19 -5.35
C SER A 351 -28.17 8.21 -4.66
N LEU A 352 -28.09 8.12 -3.32
CA LEU A 352 -28.94 7.29 -2.46
C LEU A 352 -30.02 8.15 -1.82
N TYR A 353 -31.25 7.64 -1.77
CA TYR A 353 -32.37 8.28 -1.05
C TYR A 353 -32.79 7.39 0.12
N LEU A 354 -32.41 7.79 1.33
CA LEU A 354 -32.49 6.98 2.54
C LEU A 354 -33.67 7.38 3.42
N ARG A 355 -34.47 6.39 3.86
CA ARG A 355 -35.61 6.55 4.77
C ARG A 355 -35.52 5.57 5.95
N PRO A 356 -36.03 5.93 7.14
CA PRO A 356 -36.06 5.02 8.29
C PRO A 356 -37.17 3.97 8.13
N LEU A 357 -37.01 2.80 8.75
CA LEU A 357 -38.11 1.83 8.83
C LEU A 357 -39.21 2.30 9.78
N LYS A 358 -40.47 2.16 9.36
CA LYS A 358 -41.67 2.48 10.16
C LYS A 358 -41.98 1.36 11.18
N ASN A 359 -41.07 1.09 12.11
CA ASN A 359 -41.25 0.09 13.18
C ASN A 359 -40.79 0.66 14.54
N ALA A 360 -41.67 0.58 15.55
CA ALA A 360 -41.41 1.04 16.92
C ALA A 360 -40.23 0.33 17.58
N GLU A 361 -40.00 -0.96 17.31
CA GLU A 361 -38.85 -1.69 17.86
C GLU A 361 -37.50 -1.21 17.31
N VAL A 362 -37.50 -0.74 16.06
CA VAL A 362 -36.31 -0.18 15.41
C VAL A 362 -35.99 1.19 16.01
N ALA A 363 -37.01 2.05 16.16
CA ALA A 363 -36.88 3.37 16.77
C ALA A 363 -36.39 3.35 18.23
N ALA A 364 -36.56 2.23 18.94
CA ALA A 364 -36.08 2.05 20.32
C ALA A 364 -34.66 1.48 20.44
N LYS A 365 -34.10 0.88 19.38
CA LYS A 365 -32.81 0.16 19.41
C LYS A 365 -31.73 0.73 18.50
N PHE A 366 -32.12 1.57 17.53
CA PHE A 366 -31.23 2.14 16.52
C PHE A 366 -31.25 3.68 16.60
N PRO A 367 -30.15 4.37 16.26
CA PRO A 367 -30.09 5.82 16.32
C PRO A 367 -31.10 6.48 15.37
N PRO A 368 -31.52 7.73 15.63
CA PRO A 368 -32.29 8.55 14.69
C PRO A 368 -31.61 8.65 13.32
N ILE A 369 -32.38 8.90 12.25
CA ILE A 369 -31.85 8.91 10.88
C ILE A 369 -30.74 9.96 10.70
N GLU A 370 -30.83 11.09 11.39
CA GLU A 370 -29.83 12.17 11.38
C GLU A 370 -28.45 11.65 11.85
N ALA A 371 -28.41 10.99 13.00
CA ALA A 371 -27.19 10.39 13.55
C ALA A 371 -26.72 9.18 12.73
N ALA A 372 -27.64 8.35 12.24
CA ALA A 372 -27.34 7.21 11.38
C ALA A 372 -26.68 7.64 10.06
N VAL A 373 -27.25 8.65 9.37
CA VAL A 373 -26.71 9.17 8.10
C VAL A 373 -25.36 9.84 8.31
N HIS A 374 -25.17 10.61 9.39
CA HIS A 374 -23.88 11.17 9.74
C HIS A 374 -22.81 10.08 9.94
N GLN A 375 -23.14 8.98 10.60
CA GLN A 375 -22.21 7.87 10.76
C GLN A 375 -21.94 7.11 9.45
N ILE A 376 -22.97 6.91 8.61
CA ILE A 376 -22.82 6.34 7.26
C ILE A 376 -21.84 7.16 6.43
N ILE A 377 -21.89 8.50 6.47
CA ILE A 377 -20.95 9.39 5.76
C ILE A 377 -19.49 9.09 6.16
N LYS A 378 -19.21 8.98 7.46
CA LYS A 378 -17.87 8.63 7.97
C LYS A 378 -17.45 7.21 7.55
N GLU A 379 -18.37 6.27 7.60
CA GLU A 379 -18.12 4.85 7.28
C GLU A 379 -17.97 4.57 5.79
N ILE A 380 -18.55 5.37 4.89
CA ILE A 380 -18.34 5.24 3.43
C ILE A 380 -16.86 5.40 3.06
N SER A 381 -16.10 6.26 3.75
CA SER A 381 -14.64 6.38 3.52
C SER A 381 -13.87 5.11 3.92
N LEU A 382 -14.37 4.37 4.92
CA LEU A 382 -13.80 3.08 5.33
C LEU A 382 -14.22 1.97 4.34
N LEU A 383 -15.49 1.97 3.94
CA LEU A 383 -16.06 1.08 2.93
C LEU A 383 -15.34 1.22 1.58
N TYR A 384 -15.05 2.43 1.14
CA TYR A 384 -14.33 2.73 -0.11
C TYR A 384 -12.93 2.08 -0.14
N CYS A 385 -12.24 1.99 1.01
CA CYS A 385 -10.91 1.37 1.08
C CYS A 385 -10.97 -0.15 0.88
N ILE A 386 -12.01 -0.82 1.41
CA ILE A 386 -12.21 -2.27 1.35
C ILE A 386 -13.73 -2.56 1.26
N PRO A 387 -14.36 -2.45 0.06
CA PRO A 387 -15.81 -2.60 -0.06
C PRO A 387 -16.28 -4.03 0.23
N GLN A 388 -15.44 -5.01 -0.11
CA GLN A 388 -15.66 -6.43 0.11
C GLN A 388 -14.55 -6.98 1.03
N ASN A 389 -14.82 -7.05 2.33
CA ASN A 389 -13.87 -7.56 3.31
C ASN A 389 -14.06 -9.08 3.55
N ARG A 390 -13.01 -9.73 4.08
CA ARG A 390 -13.01 -11.20 4.29
C ARG A 390 -14.08 -11.70 5.28
N PHE A 391 -14.68 -10.82 6.07
CA PHE A 391 -15.65 -11.12 7.12
C PHE A 391 -17.04 -10.51 6.83
N GLN A 392 -17.33 -10.18 5.56
CA GLN A 392 -18.57 -9.51 5.12
C GLN A 392 -19.86 -10.16 5.67
N HIS A 393 -19.87 -11.49 5.85
CA HIS A 393 -21.00 -12.21 6.43
C HIS A 393 -21.38 -11.71 7.84
N HIS A 394 -20.40 -11.38 8.69
CA HIS A 394 -20.67 -10.86 10.04
C HIS A 394 -21.25 -9.43 10.01
N PHE A 395 -20.86 -8.64 9.01
CA PHE A 395 -21.39 -7.28 8.80
C PHE A 395 -22.80 -7.31 8.20
N ALA A 396 -23.02 -8.05 7.11
CA ALA A 396 -24.32 -8.19 6.46
C ALA A 396 -25.39 -8.83 7.38
N SER A 397 -24.99 -9.72 8.30
CA SER A 397 -25.89 -10.27 9.34
C SER A 397 -26.08 -9.35 10.55
N GLY A 398 -25.34 -8.24 10.66
CA GLY A 398 -25.38 -7.30 11.78
C GLY A 398 -24.78 -7.82 13.09
N ARG A 399 -23.99 -8.91 13.05
CA ARG A 399 -23.25 -9.42 14.22
C ARG A 399 -22.14 -8.44 14.60
N LEU A 400 -21.36 -8.02 13.61
CA LEU A 400 -20.29 -7.05 13.73
C LEU A 400 -20.60 -5.79 12.90
N SER A 401 -20.05 -4.65 13.28
CA SER A 401 -20.08 -3.42 12.48
C SER A 401 -19.06 -3.45 11.34
N LEU A 402 -19.17 -2.50 10.41
CA LEU A 402 -18.19 -2.32 9.34
C LEU A 402 -16.78 -2.08 9.90
N GLN A 403 -16.68 -1.27 10.96
CA GLN A 403 -15.41 -0.95 11.61
C GLN A 403 -14.77 -2.22 12.18
N GLU A 404 -15.56 -3.06 12.86
CA GLU A 404 -15.10 -4.33 13.44
C GLU A 404 -14.65 -5.34 12.37
N THR A 405 -15.40 -5.49 11.27
CA THR A 405 -15.02 -6.45 10.20
C THR A 405 -13.81 -5.99 9.38
N ILE A 406 -13.66 -4.69 9.14
CA ILE A 406 -12.49 -4.13 8.43
C ILE A 406 -11.25 -4.11 9.34
N TYR A 407 -11.40 -3.82 10.63
CA TYR A 407 -10.34 -4.04 11.63
C TYR A 407 -9.90 -5.51 11.63
N ALA A 408 -10.84 -6.46 11.70
CA ALA A 408 -10.53 -7.88 11.68
C ALA A 408 -9.87 -8.33 10.37
N HIS A 409 -10.23 -7.73 9.24
CA HIS A 409 -9.55 -7.97 7.97
C HIS A 409 -8.09 -7.48 7.99
N CYS A 410 -7.83 -6.27 8.51
CA CYS A 410 -6.46 -5.75 8.63
C CYS A 410 -5.60 -6.59 9.56
N ALA A 411 -6.16 -6.97 10.72
CA ALA A 411 -5.52 -7.87 11.66
C ALA A 411 -5.30 -9.27 11.04
N TRP A 412 -6.23 -9.83 10.27
CA TRP A 412 -6.03 -11.08 9.54
C TRP A 412 -4.87 -11.00 8.53
N VAL A 413 -4.69 -9.89 7.81
CA VAL A 413 -3.53 -9.67 6.93
C VAL A 413 -2.22 -9.65 7.75
N PHE A 414 -2.20 -8.97 8.89
CA PHE A 414 -1.05 -8.95 9.80
C PHE A 414 -0.73 -10.35 10.34
N VAL A 415 -1.72 -11.04 10.89
CA VAL A 415 -1.62 -12.39 11.44
C VAL A 415 -1.13 -13.39 10.39
N GLN A 416 -1.61 -13.30 9.15
CA GLN A 416 -1.11 -14.12 8.02
C GLN A 416 0.40 -13.96 7.79
N GLN A 417 1.01 -12.81 8.09
CA GLN A 417 2.45 -12.61 7.97
C GLN A 417 3.23 -13.10 9.20
N PHE A 418 2.67 -13.00 10.42
CA PHE A 418 3.48 -13.07 11.65
C PHE A 418 3.10 -14.20 12.63
N LEU A 419 1.99 -14.91 12.43
CA LEU A 419 1.39 -15.77 13.45
C LEU A 419 2.28 -16.90 13.99
N ASN A 420 3.01 -17.61 13.13
CA ASN A 420 3.96 -18.61 13.58
C ASN A 420 5.02 -18.89 12.52
N ARG A 421 6.14 -18.18 12.61
CA ARG A 421 7.31 -18.45 11.78
C ARG A 421 8.39 -19.08 12.68
N LEU A 422 8.44 -20.42 12.64
CA LEU A 422 9.45 -21.30 13.26
C LEU A 422 9.34 -21.45 14.79
N GLY A 423 8.95 -22.65 15.24
CA GLY A 423 8.89 -23.02 16.65
C GLY A 423 10.27 -23.09 17.32
N SER A 424 10.26 -23.26 18.65
CA SER A 424 11.49 -23.37 19.46
C SER A 424 12.40 -24.52 19.00
N GLU A 425 11.83 -25.56 18.42
CA GLU A 425 12.52 -26.70 17.82
C GLU A 425 13.41 -26.30 16.64
N TYR A 426 13.01 -25.32 15.83
CA TYR A 426 13.84 -24.80 14.75
C TYR A 426 15.03 -24.00 15.30
N THR A 427 14.81 -23.25 16.39
CA THR A 427 15.90 -22.52 17.07
C THR A 427 16.90 -23.52 17.64
N SER A 428 16.43 -24.53 18.38
CA SER A 428 17.28 -25.62 18.90
C SER A 428 18.01 -26.38 17.79
N LEU A 429 17.38 -26.62 16.64
CA LEU A 429 18.03 -27.24 15.48
C LEU A 429 19.09 -26.32 14.85
N THR A 430 18.86 -25.00 14.83
CA THR A 430 19.82 -24.02 14.32
C THR A 430 21.05 -23.93 15.22
N ASP A 431 20.87 -23.93 16.54
CA ASP A 431 21.96 -23.89 17.52
C ASP A 431 22.83 -25.17 17.52
N LEU A 432 22.25 -26.31 17.10
CA LEU A 432 22.96 -27.60 17.00
C LEU A 432 23.73 -27.80 15.68
N LEU A 433 23.47 -27.00 14.65
CA LEU A 433 24.04 -27.19 13.31
C LEU A 433 25.12 -26.15 13.00
N ASP A 434 26.29 -26.62 12.55
CA ASP A 434 27.36 -25.73 12.09
C ASP A 434 26.90 -24.89 10.89
N SER A 435 26.77 -23.59 11.11
CA SER A 435 26.35 -22.59 10.12
C SER A 435 27.39 -22.34 9.02
N ASN A 436 28.64 -22.78 9.21
CA ASN A 436 29.68 -22.74 8.18
C ASN A 436 29.60 -23.93 7.21
N ASN A 437 28.77 -24.94 7.50
CA ASN A 437 28.54 -26.07 6.61
C ASN A 437 27.36 -25.77 5.68
N SER A 438 27.66 -25.57 4.39
CA SER A 438 26.67 -25.26 3.35
C SER A 438 25.54 -26.30 3.24
N THR A 439 25.81 -27.58 3.56
CA THR A 439 24.79 -28.65 3.54
C THR A 439 23.79 -28.48 4.69
N HIS A 440 24.27 -28.05 5.86
CA HIS A 440 23.40 -27.77 7.01
C HIS A 440 22.57 -26.50 6.77
N ALA A 441 23.19 -25.45 6.22
CA ALA A 441 22.51 -24.20 5.88
C ALA A 441 21.40 -24.41 4.83
N GLU A 442 21.67 -25.20 3.77
CA GLU A 442 20.67 -25.52 2.75
C GLU A 442 19.52 -26.36 3.34
N LEU A 443 19.82 -27.33 4.22
CA LEU A 443 18.81 -28.14 4.89
C LEU A 443 17.94 -27.28 5.83
N LEU A 444 18.54 -26.41 6.64
CA LEU A 444 17.83 -25.44 7.49
C LEU A 444 16.92 -24.53 6.67
N ALA A 445 17.40 -23.98 5.55
CA ALA A 445 16.59 -23.15 4.66
C ALA A 445 15.38 -23.91 4.07
N LYS A 446 15.56 -25.18 3.69
CA LYS A 446 14.48 -26.06 3.21
C LYS A 446 13.48 -26.40 4.31
N ILE A 447 13.94 -26.70 5.53
CA ILE A 447 13.09 -26.96 6.70
C ILE A 447 12.30 -25.69 7.08
N LYS A 448 12.97 -24.54 7.14
CA LYS A 448 12.35 -23.21 7.37
C LYS A 448 11.22 -22.95 6.38
N LYS A 449 11.43 -23.22 5.08
CA LYS A 449 10.42 -23.07 4.03
C LYS A 449 9.22 -24.01 4.19
N ARG A 450 9.44 -25.25 4.64
CA ARG A 450 8.41 -26.25 4.91
C ARG A 450 7.57 -25.92 6.13
N LEU A 451 8.20 -25.69 7.30
CA LEU A 451 7.50 -25.36 8.54
C LEU A 451 6.60 -24.11 8.39
N ARG A 452 7.06 -23.10 7.63
CA ARG A 452 6.27 -21.90 7.29
C ARG A 452 5.11 -22.15 6.30
N THR A 453 5.08 -23.30 5.62
CA THR A 453 4.05 -23.68 4.64
C THR A 453 3.05 -24.67 5.21
N GLU A 454 3.53 -25.63 6.00
CA GLU A 454 2.81 -26.80 6.46
C GLU A 454 2.19 -26.59 7.86
N THR A 455 1.65 -25.40 8.14
CA THR A 455 0.84 -25.10 9.36
C THR A 455 -0.27 -24.06 9.09
N PHE A 456 -0.14 -22.80 9.53
CA PHE A 456 -1.24 -21.82 9.47
C PHE A 456 -1.50 -21.29 8.06
N THR A 457 -2.56 -21.77 7.40
CA THR A 457 -3.00 -21.25 6.10
C THR A 457 -3.86 -19.99 6.24
N SER A 458 -3.92 -19.19 5.18
CA SER A 458 -4.72 -17.96 5.11
C SER A 458 -6.22 -18.21 5.37
N ASP A 459 -6.73 -19.35 4.88
CA ASP A 459 -8.11 -19.78 5.08
C ASP A 459 -8.34 -20.28 6.52
N TYR A 460 -7.43 -21.08 7.09
CA TYR A 460 -7.54 -21.57 8.47
C TYR A 460 -7.53 -20.43 9.51
N ILE A 461 -6.70 -19.40 9.31
CA ILE A 461 -6.73 -18.19 10.16
C ILE A 461 -8.09 -17.49 10.02
N ALA A 462 -8.66 -17.41 8.81
CA ALA A 462 -9.98 -16.81 8.60
C ALA A 462 -11.09 -17.65 9.26
N GLU A 463 -11.05 -18.99 9.18
CA GLU A 463 -11.97 -19.88 9.88
C GLU A 463 -11.95 -19.64 11.39
N ILE A 464 -10.75 -19.52 11.98
CA ILE A 464 -10.59 -19.20 13.40
C ILE A 464 -11.20 -17.83 13.72
N VAL A 465 -10.93 -16.78 12.93
CA VAL A 465 -11.51 -15.44 13.17
C VAL A 465 -13.04 -15.45 13.11
N ASN A 466 -13.65 -16.21 12.19
CA ASN A 466 -15.12 -16.34 12.09
C ASN A 466 -15.77 -17.02 13.32
N LYS A 467 -15.03 -17.82 14.11
CA LYS A 467 -15.56 -18.51 15.31
C LYS A 467 -15.80 -17.55 16.49
N TYR A 468 -15.06 -16.45 16.60
CA TYR A 468 -15.01 -15.63 17.83
C TYR A 468 -15.41 -14.15 17.62
N PRO A 469 -16.60 -13.83 17.04
CA PRO A 469 -17.00 -12.44 16.79
C PRO A 469 -17.03 -11.59 18.06
N ASP A 470 -17.46 -12.13 19.20
CA ASP A 470 -17.50 -11.38 20.46
C ASP A 470 -16.09 -11.00 20.97
N LEU A 471 -15.09 -11.85 20.70
CA LEU A 471 -13.69 -11.57 21.02
C LEU A 471 -13.12 -10.52 20.06
N ILE A 472 -13.46 -10.58 18.77
CA ILE A 472 -13.13 -9.53 17.78
C ILE A 472 -13.72 -8.19 18.20
N HIS A 473 -14.95 -8.15 18.71
CA HIS A 473 -15.54 -6.93 19.26
C HIS A 473 -14.67 -6.37 20.41
N LYS A 474 -14.31 -7.18 21.43
CA LYS A 474 -13.45 -6.70 22.54
C LYS A 474 -12.05 -6.27 22.10
N LEU A 475 -11.45 -6.95 21.13
CA LEU A 475 -10.16 -6.57 20.53
C LEU A 475 -10.26 -5.25 19.74
N TYR A 476 -11.39 -5.02 19.07
CA TYR A 476 -11.68 -3.75 18.41
C TYR A 476 -11.86 -2.60 19.42
N LEU A 477 -12.48 -2.84 20.59
CA LEU A 477 -12.64 -1.80 21.62
C LEU A 477 -11.28 -1.28 22.11
N ASP A 478 -10.30 -2.17 22.34
CA ASP A 478 -8.92 -1.83 22.74
C ASP A 478 -8.20 -0.99 21.66
N PHE A 479 -8.33 -1.37 20.39
CA PHE A 479 -7.82 -0.61 19.25
C PHE A 479 -8.46 0.78 19.14
N ALA A 480 -9.80 0.85 19.19
CA ALA A 480 -10.55 2.10 19.06
C ALA A 480 -10.27 3.06 20.23
N ASN A 481 -10.24 2.56 21.47
CA ASN A 481 -9.89 3.34 22.65
C ASN A 481 -8.48 3.98 22.57
N THR A 482 -7.56 3.36 21.83
CA THR A 482 -6.19 3.85 21.66
C THR A 482 -6.05 4.87 20.51
N HIS A 483 -6.76 4.67 19.39
CA HIS A 483 -6.53 5.43 18.15
C HIS A 483 -7.68 6.35 17.71
N TYR A 484 -8.82 6.36 18.40
CA TYR A 484 -9.94 7.26 18.10
C TYR A 484 -9.73 8.64 18.75
N VAL A 485 -9.75 9.71 17.94
CA VAL A 485 -9.65 11.09 18.45
C VAL A 485 -11.03 11.63 18.82
N GLN A 486 -11.16 12.13 20.05
CA GLN A 486 -12.31 12.94 20.48
C GLN A 486 -12.00 14.42 20.16
N THR A 487 -12.48 14.91 19.02
CA THR A 487 -11.99 16.17 18.41
C THR A 487 -12.52 17.45 19.06
N GLN A 488 -13.58 17.37 19.87
CA GLN A 488 -14.26 18.52 20.49
C GLN A 488 -14.66 18.22 21.95
N GLY A 489 -14.97 19.26 22.73
CA GLY A 489 -15.38 19.15 24.14
C GLY A 489 -16.85 18.77 24.34
N PRO A 490 -17.25 18.32 25.56
CA PRO A 490 -18.55 17.68 25.83
C PRO A 490 -19.77 18.63 25.87
N THR A 491 -19.70 19.82 25.25
CA THR A 491 -20.74 20.87 25.35
C THR A 491 -21.29 21.38 24.02
N GLU A 492 -20.73 20.97 22.87
CA GLU A 492 -21.26 21.36 21.54
C GLU A 492 -21.50 20.18 20.58
N ASP A 493 -20.87 19.01 20.78
CA ASP A 493 -21.25 17.75 20.11
C ASP A 493 -22.31 16.99 20.93
N ASP A 494 -23.55 17.49 20.92
CA ASP A 494 -24.70 16.87 21.62
C ASP A 494 -25.30 15.69 20.83
N PHE A 495 -24.45 14.94 20.10
CA PHE A 495 -24.88 13.89 19.16
C PHE A 495 -24.37 12.50 19.54
N LEU A 496 -25.33 11.56 19.55
CA LEU A 496 -25.16 10.16 19.91
C LEU A 496 -24.03 9.49 19.14
N PRO A 497 -23.15 8.72 19.80
CA PRO A 497 -22.10 7.98 19.14
C PRO A 497 -22.59 6.90 18.17
N THR A 498 -21.65 6.34 17.39
CA THR A 498 -21.86 5.20 16.48
C THR A 498 -22.47 4.00 17.22
N LEU A 499 -23.12 3.03 16.55
CA LEU A 499 -23.61 1.83 17.25
C LEU A 499 -22.48 1.04 17.94
N SER A 500 -21.29 0.97 17.34
CA SER A 500 -20.09 0.42 17.99
C SER A 500 -19.58 1.27 19.14
N TYR A 501 -19.88 2.57 19.16
CA TYR A 501 -19.41 3.51 20.20
C TYR A 501 -20.43 3.71 21.34
N LEU A 502 -21.72 3.52 21.06
CA LEU A 502 -22.74 3.22 22.08
C LEU A 502 -22.42 1.88 22.76
N ARG A 503 -21.93 0.88 22.00
CA ARG A 503 -21.31 -0.32 22.60
C ARG A 503 -20.06 0.03 23.42
N LEU A 504 -19.10 0.85 22.93
CA LEU A 504 -17.94 1.33 23.73
C LEU A 504 -18.32 2.01 25.05
N GLN A 505 -19.47 2.68 25.13
CA GLN A 505 -19.94 3.32 26.36
C GLN A 505 -20.66 2.36 27.33
N VAL A 506 -21.22 1.26 26.84
CA VAL A 506 -21.94 0.25 27.63
C VAL A 506 -21.02 -0.89 28.07
N ASP A 507 -20.08 -1.29 27.21
CA ASP A 507 -19.14 -2.36 27.45
C ASP A 507 -17.82 -1.85 28.02
N GLN A 508 -17.37 -2.46 29.11
CA GLN A 508 -16.07 -2.17 29.71
C GLN A 508 -14.92 -2.45 28.73
N VAL A 509 -14.12 -1.43 28.44
CA VAL A 509 -12.79 -1.58 27.81
C VAL A 509 -11.88 -2.33 28.77
N LEU A 510 -11.37 -3.49 28.34
CA LEU A 510 -10.51 -4.36 29.15
C LEU A 510 -9.05 -3.92 29.05
N ASP A 511 -8.31 -4.01 30.16
CA ASP A 511 -6.86 -3.78 30.11
C ASP A 511 -6.11 -4.92 29.40
N SER A 512 -4.85 -4.69 29.02
CA SER A 512 -4.08 -5.65 28.23
C SER A 512 -3.84 -7.02 28.92
N ARG A 513 -3.98 -7.11 30.25
CA ARG A 513 -3.92 -8.37 31.03
C ARG A 513 -5.28 -9.05 31.05
N GLN A 514 -6.36 -8.31 31.32
CA GLN A 514 -7.74 -8.79 31.26
C GLN A 514 -8.07 -9.34 29.87
N LEU A 515 -7.66 -8.62 28.82
CA LEU A 515 -7.82 -9.03 27.43
C LEU A 515 -6.98 -10.27 27.09
N LYS A 516 -5.80 -10.46 27.71
CA LYS A 516 -5.04 -11.72 27.60
C LYS A 516 -5.84 -12.87 28.22
N GLN A 517 -6.31 -12.69 29.45
CA GLN A 517 -7.06 -13.71 30.18
C GLN A 517 -8.36 -14.07 29.45
N LEU A 518 -9.06 -13.08 28.87
CA LEU A 518 -10.24 -13.32 28.05
C LEU A 518 -9.90 -14.22 26.85
N VAL A 519 -8.85 -13.90 26.08
CA VAL A 519 -8.39 -14.72 24.96
C VAL A 519 -8.10 -16.16 25.42
N SER A 520 -7.25 -16.36 26.43
CA SER A 520 -6.87 -17.69 26.94
C SER A 520 -8.05 -18.49 27.53
N SER A 521 -9.07 -17.82 28.07
CA SER A 521 -10.27 -18.48 28.63
C SER A 521 -11.37 -18.75 27.60
N THR A 522 -11.33 -18.10 26.44
CA THR A 522 -12.36 -18.18 25.38
C THR A 522 -11.93 -19.08 24.22
N ALA A 523 -10.63 -19.12 23.90
CA ALA A 523 -10.09 -19.93 22.82
C ALA A 523 -10.25 -21.43 23.10
N ALA A 524 -10.79 -22.17 22.12
CA ALA A 524 -11.08 -23.60 22.27
C ALA A 524 -9.83 -24.51 22.22
N ASN A 525 -8.71 -24.00 21.70
CA ASN A 525 -7.44 -24.72 21.58
C ASN A 525 -6.27 -23.73 21.38
N GLU A 526 -5.04 -24.23 21.43
CA GLU A 526 -3.81 -23.44 21.31
C GLU A 526 -3.70 -22.65 19.98
N HIS A 527 -4.05 -23.24 18.84
CA HIS A 527 -4.02 -22.53 17.55
C HIS A 527 -5.01 -21.35 17.52
N ASP A 528 -6.22 -21.56 18.06
CA ASP A 528 -7.23 -20.52 18.19
C ASP A 528 -6.74 -19.40 19.15
N GLU A 529 -6.04 -19.76 20.25
CA GLU A 529 -5.43 -18.80 21.20
C GLU A 529 -4.30 -18.00 20.56
N MET A 530 -3.44 -18.64 19.74
CA MET A 530 -2.35 -17.97 19.03
C MET A 530 -2.89 -16.90 18.07
N VAL A 531 -3.90 -17.24 17.25
CA VAL A 531 -4.53 -16.29 16.30
C VAL A 531 -5.05 -15.06 17.04
N MET A 532 -5.81 -15.28 18.12
CA MET A 532 -6.43 -14.20 18.88
C MET A 532 -5.43 -13.40 19.72
N SER A 533 -4.33 -14.04 20.15
CA SER A 533 -3.21 -13.35 20.78
C SER A 533 -2.44 -12.46 19.81
N ALA A 534 -2.33 -12.84 18.53
CA ALA A 534 -1.67 -12.04 17.52
C ALA A 534 -2.47 -10.76 17.14
N PHE A 535 -3.80 -10.73 17.34
CA PHE A 535 -4.59 -9.48 17.29
C PHE A 535 -4.18 -8.50 18.41
N ARG A 536 -3.89 -9.00 19.61
CA ARG A 536 -3.38 -8.16 20.72
C ARG A 536 -1.99 -7.60 20.40
N VAL A 537 -1.15 -8.38 19.72
CA VAL A 537 0.15 -7.90 19.22
C VAL A 537 -0.03 -6.82 18.14
N PHE A 538 -0.98 -7.00 17.21
CA PHE A 538 -1.31 -5.99 16.21
C PHE A 538 -1.69 -4.65 16.86
N ASN A 539 -2.66 -4.65 17.78
CA ASN A 539 -3.08 -3.44 18.51
C ASN A 539 -1.91 -2.75 19.22
N ALA A 540 -1.15 -3.51 20.03
CA ALA A 540 -0.05 -2.97 20.81
C ALA A 540 1.13 -2.45 19.97
N SER A 541 1.19 -2.81 18.68
CA SER A 541 2.25 -2.38 17.76
C SER A 541 1.89 -1.12 16.96
N ILE A 542 0.63 -0.67 16.94
CA ILE A 542 0.25 0.49 16.10
C ILE A 542 0.64 1.79 16.81
N LEU A 543 1.42 2.62 16.12
CA LEU A 543 1.86 3.95 16.59
C LEU A 543 1.04 5.09 15.96
N LYS A 544 0.69 4.96 14.67
CA LYS A 544 -0.16 5.88 13.90
C LYS A 544 -1.06 5.08 12.97
N THR A 545 -2.30 5.52 12.76
CA THR A 545 -3.18 4.97 11.72
C THR A 545 -4.18 6.01 11.21
N ASN A 546 -4.51 5.94 9.92
CA ASN A 546 -5.57 6.76 9.31
C ASN A 546 -6.97 6.10 9.40
N PHE A 547 -7.11 4.98 10.12
CA PHE A 547 -8.33 4.16 10.15
C PHE A 547 -9.61 4.96 10.39
N PHE A 548 -9.59 5.93 11.31
CA PHE A 548 -10.74 6.77 11.65
C PHE A 548 -10.89 8.03 10.78
N THR A 549 -9.86 8.41 10.03
CA THR A 549 -9.82 9.62 9.20
C THR A 549 -10.84 9.54 8.05
N PRO A 550 -11.67 10.58 7.81
CA PRO A 550 -12.52 10.67 6.62
C PRO A 550 -11.70 10.89 5.33
N THR A 551 -12.30 10.65 4.17
CA THR A 551 -11.73 10.86 2.81
C THR A 551 -10.44 10.08 2.45
N LYS A 552 -9.99 9.16 3.30
CA LYS A 552 -8.89 8.21 3.01
C LYS A 552 -9.20 7.29 1.81
N VAL A 553 -8.14 6.78 1.16
CA VAL A 553 -8.23 5.90 -0.03
C VAL A 553 -7.71 4.48 0.18
N ALA A 554 -6.89 4.28 1.20
CA ALA A 554 -6.42 2.99 1.69
C ALA A 554 -6.15 3.11 3.20
N LEU A 555 -6.07 1.96 3.88
CA LEU A 555 -5.77 1.90 5.31
C LEU A 555 -4.28 1.75 5.53
N SER A 556 -3.70 2.63 6.35
CA SER A 556 -2.29 2.62 6.70
C SER A 556 -2.08 2.53 8.22
N PHE A 557 -1.04 1.79 8.60
CA PHE A 557 -0.63 1.57 9.98
C PHE A 557 0.88 1.73 10.07
N ARG A 558 1.36 2.71 10.84
CA ARG A 558 2.77 2.79 11.26
C ARG A 558 2.93 1.89 12.47
N LEU A 559 3.61 0.77 12.29
CA LEU A 559 3.84 -0.24 13.31
C LEU A 559 5.22 -0.08 13.95
N ASP A 560 5.31 -0.37 15.23
CA ASP A 560 6.55 -0.68 15.95
C ASP A 560 6.97 -2.13 15.63
N PRO A 561 8.11 -2.38 14.98
CA PRO A 561 8.57 -3.72 14.62
C PRO A 561 9.13 -4.56 15.80
N HIS A 562 9.14 -4.06 17.04
CA HIS A 562 9.72 -4.78 18.20
C HIS A 562 9.10 -6.17 18.50
N PHE A 563 7.94 -6.51 17.95
CA PHE A 563 7.35 -7.85 18.09
C PHE A 563 8.02 -8.93 17.21
N LEU A 564 8.90 -8.54 16.27
CA LEU A 564 9.57 -9.48 15.37
C LEU A 564 10.62 -10.33 16.10
N PRO A 565 10.69 -11.65 15.86
CA PRO A 565 11.67 -12.52 16.50
C PRO A 565 13.10 -12.29 15.97
N GLU A 566 14.04 -11.99 16.86
CA GLU A 566 15.44 -11.69 16.52
C GLU A 566 16.16 -12.86 15.83
N HIS A 567 15.83 -14.11 16.18
CA HIS A 567 16.45 -15.29 15.56
C HIS A 567 16.07 -15.46 14.07
N GLU A 568 14.99 -14.81 13.60
CA GLU A 568 14.63 -14.75 12.19
C GLU A 568 15.00 -13.44 11.51
N TYR A 569 14.88 -12.33 12.24
CA TYR A 569 15.08 -10.97 11.76
C TYR A 569 16.17 -10.28 12.61
N PRO A 570 17.43 -10.75 12.55
CA PRO A 570 18.50 -10.40 13.49
C PRO A 570 18.93 -8.93 13.42
N GLN A 571 18.64 -8.26 12.30
CA GLN A 571 18.75 -6.81 12.23
C GLN A 571 17.37 -6.23 12.48
N ARG A 572 17.19 -5.58 13.63
CA ARG A 572 15.92 -4.91 13.97
C ARG A 572 15.63 -3.78 12.97
N LEU A 573 14.38 -3.70 12.53
CA LEU A 573 13.85 -2.57 11.77
C LEU A 573 13.66 -1.35 12.69
N TYR A 574 13.73 -0.15 12.13
CA TYR A 574 13.39 1.10 12.82
C TYR A 574 11.91 1.46 12.65
N GLY A 575 11.35 1.15 11.47
CA GLY A 575 9.93 1.39 11.20
C GLY A 575 9.35 0.45 10.17
N MET A 576 8.07 0.15 10.37
CA MET A 576 7.24 -0.64 9.48
C MET A 576 5.96 0.14 9.19
N PHE A 577 5.60 0.29 7.92
CA PHE A 577 4.26 0.68 7.50
C PHE A 577 3.59 -0.54 6.89
N LEU A 578 2.35 -0.81 7.27
CA LEU A 578 1.45 -1.78 6.63
C LEU A 578 0.34 -0.98 5.95
N VAL A 579 0.10 -1.25 4.66
CA VAL A 579 -0.93 -0.57 3.86
C VAL A 579 -1.82 -1.59 3.17
N ILE A 580 -3.14 -1.39 3.26
CA ILE A 580 -4.15 -2.35 2.80
C ILE A 580 -5.29 -1.62 2.07
N SER A 581 -5.69 -2.13 0.90
CA SER A 581 -6.92 -1.77 0.19
C SER A 581 -7.46 -2.99 -0.58
N SER A 582 -8.57 -2.85 -1.31
CA SER A 582 -9.14 -3.89 -2.17
C SER A 582 -8.17 -4.41 -3.25
N GLU A 583 -7.37 -3.51 -3.84
CA GLU A 583 -6.53 -3.85 -4.99
C GLU A 583 -5.16 -4.42 -4.58
N PHE A 584 -4.73 -4.21 -3.34
CA PHE A 584 -3.38 -4.58 -2.89
C PHE A 584 -3.23 -4.69 -1.38
N ARG A 585 -2.16 -5.40 -0.98
CA ARG A 585 -1.57 -5.30 0.36
C ARG A 585 -0.08 -5.01 0.22
N GLY A 586 0.49 -4.17 1.08
CA GLY A 586 1.88 -3.77 0.95
C GLY A 586 2.54 -3.35 2.26
N PHE A 587 3.87 -3.37 2.25
CA PHE A 587 4.69 -2.89 3.36
C PHE A 587 5.61 -1.74 2.91
N HIS A 588 6.03 -0.91 3.85
CA HIS A 588 7.24 -0.09 3.75
C HIS A 588 8.10 -0.38 4.97
N LEU A 589 9.31 -0.89 4.78
CA LEU A 589 10.22 -1.26 5.86
C LEU A 589 11.44 -0.35 5.81
N ARG A 590 11.80 0.27 6.94
CA ARG A 590 12.97 1.17 7.06
C ARG A 590 13.84 0.75 8.25
N PHE A 591 15.14 0.57 8.00
CA PHE A 591 16.11 0.10 9.01
C PHE A 591 16.64 1.23 9.90
N ARG A 592 16.61 2.48 9.46
CA ARG A 592 17.09 3.66 10.21
C ARG A 592 16.07 4.80 10.09
N ASP A 593 16.25 5.86 10.88
CA ASP A 593 15.36 7.04 10.85
C ASP A 593 15.55 7.89 9.58
N ILE A 594 16.80 8.04 9.13
CA ILE A 594 17.08 8.50 7.78
C ILE A 594 17.35 7.24 6.96
N ALA A 595 16.44 6.91 6.05
CA ALA A 595 16.53 5.69 5.25
C ALA A 595 15.87 5.85 3.89
N ARG A 596 16.45 5.21 2.87
CA ARG A 596 16.06 5.33 1.47
C ARG A 596 15.92 3.99 0.77
N GLY A 597 14.92 3.85 -0.09
CA GLY A 597 14.92 2.80 -1.12
C GLY A 597 13.62 2.66 -1.92
N GLY A 598 13.72 1.88 -2.99
CA GLY A 598 12.68 1.79 -4.01
C GLY A 598 11.38 1.08 -3.59
N ILE A 599 10.30 1.38 -4.30
CA ILE A 599 9.01 0.68 -4.18
C ILE A 599 8.83 -0.28 -5.35
N ARG A 600 8.52 -1.54 -5.06
CA ARG A 600 8.23 -2.60 -6.03
C ARG A 600 6.74 -2.89 -6.09
N ILE A 601 6.18 -3.10 -7.29
CA ILE A 601 4.86 -3.72 -7.44
C ILE A 601 5.02 -5.15 -7.95
N VAL A 602 4.58 -6.12 -7.15
CA VAL A 602 4.60 -7.55 -7.45
C VAL A 602 3.31 -7.95 -8.14
N LYS A 603 3.44 -8.39 -9.40
CA LYS A 603 2.35 -8.97 -10.20
C LYS A 603 2.40 -10.50 -10.13
N SER A 604 1.23 -11.14 -10.10
CA SER A 604 1.05 -12.58 -9.94
C SER A 604 0.33 -13.15 -11.16
N ARG A 605 1.02 -14.02 -11.91
CA ARG A 605 0.49 -14.62 -13.16
C ARG A 605 -0.75 -15.50 -12.99
N ASN A 606 -0.99 -16.04 -11.79
CA ASN A 606 -2.11 -16.91 -11.45
C ASN A 606 -2.31 -16.95 -9.91
N LYS A 607 -3.39 -17.61 -9.47
CA LYS A 607 -3.78 -17.70 -8.06
C LYS A 607 -2.74 -18.42 -7.21
N GLU A 608 -2.02 -19.39 -7.76
CA GLU A 608 -0.97 -20.16 -7.09
C GLU A 608 0.24 -19.26 -6.82
N ALA A 609 0.67 -18.48 -7.83
CA ALA A 609 1.73 -17.47 -7.67
C ALA A 609 1.34 -16.40 -6.65
N TYR A 610 0.11 -15.88 -6.70
CA TYR A 610 -0.40 -14.93 -5.70
C TYR A 610 -0.35 -15.53 -4.28
N SER A 611 -0.77 -16.79 -4.12
CA SER A 611 -0.76 -17.48 -2.83
C SER A 611 0.65 -17.78 -2.30
N ILE A 612 1.67 -17.85 -3.16
CA ILE A 612 3.08 -17.89 -2.77
C ILE A 612 3.53 -16.49 -2.34
N ASN A 613 3.38 -15.50 -3.22
CA ASN A 613 3.81 -14.12 -3.01
C ASN A 613 3.18 -13.52 -1.73
N ALA A 614 1.90 -13.78 -1.47
CA ALA A 614 1.19 -13.29 -0.28
C ALA A 614 1.74 -13.88 1.04
N ARG A 615 2.40 -15.04 1.02
CA ARG A 615 3.03 -15.63 2.21
C ARG A 615 4.47 -15.14 2.43
N SER A 616 5.18 -14.80 1.36
CA SER A 616 6.56 -14.32 1.40
C SER A 616 6.70 -12.79 1.35
N LEU A 617 5.61 -12.03 1.19
CA LEU A 617 5.60 -10.58 0.99
C LEU A 617 6.48 -9.82 2.00
N PHE A 618 6.28 -10.07 3.30
CA PHE A 618 7.11 -9.43 4.32
C PHE A 618 8.59 -9.84 4.24
N ASP A 619 8.88 -11.12 4.00
CA ASP A 619 10.25 -11.62 3.91
C ASP A 619 10.99 -11.05 2.70
N GLU A 620 10.32 -10.95 1.53
CA GLU A 620 10.87 -10.30 0.35
C GLU A 620 11.18 -8.83 0.65
N ASN A 621 10.22 -8.09 1.22
CA ASN A 621 10.42 -6.68 1.57
C ASN A 621 11.58 -6.50 2.57
N TYR A 622 11.69 -7.35 3.59
CA TYR A 622 12.75 -7.28 4.60
C TYR A 622 14.13 -7.55 3.97
N ASN A 623 14.23 -8.61 3.15
CA ASN A 623 15.49 -8.97 2.50
C ASN A 623 15.96 -7.91 1.48
N LEU A 624 15.02 -7.30 0.74
CA LEU A 624 15.33 -6.18 -0.16
C LEU A 624 15.79 -4.94 0.63
N ALA A 625 15.11 -4.57 1.71
CA ALA A 625 15.50 -3.44 2.57
C ALA A 625 16.86 -3.66 3.27
N ASN A 626 17.15 -4.88 3.72
CA ASN A 626 18.44 -5.26 4.33
C ASN A 626 19.58 -5.23 3.29
N THR A 627 19.30 -5.67 2.06
CA THR A 627 20.25 -5.52 0.95
C THR A 627 20.50 -4.04 0.64
N GLN A 628 19.48 -3.19 0.69
CA GLN A 628 19.63 -1.74 0.56
C GLN A 628 20.48 -1.14 1.70
N GLN A 629 20.29 -1.57 2.96
CA GLN A 629 21.09 -1.12 4.10
C GLN A 629 22.59 -1.39 3.90
N ARG A 630 22.95 -2.58 3.38
CA ARG A 630 24.35 -2.94 3.11
C ARG A 630 24.95 -2.17 1.92
N LYS A 631 24.14 -1.74 0.96
CA LYS A 631 24.57 -0.90 -0.17
C LYS A 631 24.80 0.56 0.21
N ASN A 632 24.10 1.07 1.22
CA ASN A 632 24.07 2.50 1.55
C ASN A 632 25.17 2.96 2.54
N LYS A 633 26.15 2.12 2.88
CA LYS A 633 27.25 2.43 3.83
C LYS A 633 28.01 3.76 3.58
N ASP A 634 28.05 4.25 2.35
CA ASP A 634 28.78 5.48 1.96
C ASP A 634 27.91 6.76 1.97
N ILE A 635 26.64 6.66 2.35
CA ILE A 635 25.64 7.73 2.27
C ILE A 635 24.87 7.85 3.60
N PRO A 636 24.27 9.00 3.93
CA PRO A 636 23.56 9.19 5.21
C PRO A 636 22.33 8.29 5.39
N GLU A 637 21.72 7.77 4.32
CA GLU A 637 20.46 7.04 4.44
C GLU A 637 20.64 5.53 4.64
N GLY A 638 20.13 4.98 5.76
CA GLY A 638 19.96 3.54 5.91
C GLY A 638 19.06 2.90 4.84
N GLY A 639 18.92 1.58 4.89
CA GLY A 639 18.11 0.82 3.95
C GLY A 639 16.61 0.96 4.21
N ALA A 640 15.85 1.28 3.16
CA ALA A 640 14.40 1.10 3.15
C ALA A 640 13.94 0.35 1.89
N LYS A 641 12.71 -0.17 1.90
CA LYS A 641 12.04 -0.71 0.71
C LYS A 641 10.54 -0.71 0.89
N GLY A 642 9.80 -0.40 -0.18
CA GLY A 642 8.37 -0.69 -0.28
C GLY A 642 8.11 -1.90 -1.19
N VAL A 643 7.14 -2.74 -0.83
CA VAL A 643 6.62 -3.80 -1.70
C VAL A 643 5.10 -3.80 -1.66
N ILE A 644 4.48 -3.69 -2.83
CA ILE A 644 3.03 -3.71 -3.07
C ILE A 644 2.69 -5.01 -3.80
N LEU A 645 1.92 -5.90 -3.18
CA LEU A 645 1.38 -7.08 -3.84
C LEU A 645 -0.04 -6.79 -4.32
N LEU A 646 -0.24 -6.79 -5.63
CA LEU A 646 -1.58 -6.67 -6.22
C LEU A 646 -2.41 -7.91 -5.91
N ASP A 647 -3.68 -7.70 -5.57
CA ASP A 647 -4.64 -8.78 -5.38
C ASP A 647 -4.86 -9.58 -6.66
N VAL A 648 -5.18 -10.88 -6.52
CA VAL A 648 -5.35 -11.80 -7.64
C VAL A 648 -6.37 -11.32 -8.69
N ASN A 649 -7.37 -10.53 -8.29
CA ASN A 649 -8.40 -10.00 -9.19
C ASN A 649 -8.07 -8.60 -9.77
N HIS A 650 -6.94 -8.00 -9.39
CA HIS A 650 -6.62 -6.59 -9.63
C HIS A 650 -5.23 -6.39 -10.27
N GLN A 651 -4.77 -7.37 -11.07
CA GLN A 651 -3.41 -7.38 -11.65
C GLN A 651 -3.15 -6.27 -12.68
N ASP A 652 -4.21 -5.64 -13.20
CA ASP A 652 -4.21 -4.45 -14.06
C ASP A 652 -4.13 -3.13 -13.26
N LYS A 653 -4.50 -3.11 -11.98
CA LYS A 653 -4.64 -1.89 -11.15
C LYS A 653 -3.33 -1.37 -10.54
N ALA A 654 -2.19 -1.63 -11.17
CA ALA A 654 -0.87 -1.27 -10.64
C ALA A 654 -0.74 0.22 -10.26
N ARG A 655 -1.22 1.11 -11.14
CA ARG A 655 -1.23 2.56 -10.90
C ARG A 655 -2.11 2.94 -9.72
N VAL A 656 -3.37 2.49 -9.69
CA VAL A 656 -4.32 2.77 -8.59
C VAL A 656 -3.77 2.30 -7.25
N ALA A 657 -3.17 1.10 -7.20
CA ALA A 657 -2.56 0.56 -5.99
C ALA A 657 -1.39 1.42 -5.50
N PHE A 658 -0.52 1.89 -6.40
CA PHE A 658 0.57 2.80 -6.05
C PHE A 658 0.07 4.16 -5.56
N GLU A 659 -0.87 4.77 -6.27
CA GLU A 659 -1.45 6.07 -5.90
C GLU A 659 -2.10 6.02 -4.52
N LYS A 660 -2.89 4.97 -4.25
CA LYS A 660 -3.48 4.69 -2.93
C LYS A 660 -2.45 4.43 -1.83
N TYR A 661 -1.39 3.67 -2.13
CA TYR A 661 -0.32 3.37 -1.19
C TYR A 661 0.42 4.64 -0.74
N ILE A 662 0.68 5.55 -1.67
CA ILE A 662 1.33 6.83 -1.36
C ILE A 662 0.39 7.78 -0.60
N ASP A 663 -0.84 7.99 -1.06
CA ASP A 663 -1.79 8.91 -0.38
C ASP A 663 -2.05 8.51 1.07
N SER A 664 -2.20 7.21 1.34
CA SER A 664 -2.43 6.69 2.69
C SER A 664 -1.18 6.67 3.58
N ILE A 665 0.03 6.63 3.02
CA ILE A 665 1.26 6.89 3.79
C ILE A 665 1.34 8.38 4.15
N LEU A 666 1.04 9.29 3.21
CA LEU A 666 1.04 10.74 3.48
C LEU A 666 0.07 11.11 4.61
N ASP A 667 -1.03 10.38 4.80
CA ASP A 667 -1.96 10.54 5.94
C ASP A 667 -1.31 10.29 7.32
N LEU A 668 -0.17 9.59 7.38
CA LEU A 668 0.58 9.33 8.61
C LEU A 668 1.83 10.22 8.78
N LEU A 669 2.17 11.02 7.77
CA LEU A 669 3.36 11.88 7.76
C LEU A 669 3.00 13.38 7.79
N LEU A 670 1.84 13.76 7.26
CA LEU A 670 1.39 15.14 7.16
C LEU A 670 0.35 15.48 8.24
N PRO A 671 0.32 16.74 8.71
CA PRO A 671 -0.78 17.22 9.54
C PRO A 671 -2.11 17.20 8.76
N PRO A 672 -3.26 17.24 9.46
CA PRO A 672 -4.62 17.31 8.88
C PRO A 672 -4.95 18.65 8.18
N ALA A 673 -4.06 19.14 7.31
CA ALA A 673 -4.16 20.42 6.61
C ALA A 673 -4.18 20.27 5.07
N SER A 674 -4.12 19.05 4.53
CA SER A 674 -4.22 18.80 3.09
C SER A 674 -5.61 19.17 2.52
N PRO A 675 -5.72 19.50 1.22
CA PRO A 675 -7.00 19.83 0.58
C PRO A 675 -8.06 18.73 0.76
N GLY A 676 -9.15 19.06 1.47
CA GLY A 676 -10.18 18.12 1.89
C GLY A 676 -10.43 18.22 3.40
N ILE A 677 -11.12 17.23 3.97
CA ILE A 677 -11.24 17.07 5.42
C ILE A 677 -10.62 15.73 5.80
N LYS A 678 -9.60 15.80 6.65
CA LYS A 678 -8.97 14.68 7.34
C LYS A 678 -8.88 15.08 8.81
N ASP A 679 -9.41 14.26 9.70
CA ASP A 679 -9.32 14.50 11.15
C ASP A 679 -7.88 14.27 11.64
N PRO A 680 -7.45 14.92 12.75
CA PRO A 680 -6.19 14.57 13.41
C PRO A 680 -6.15 13.08 13.75
N ILE A 681 -4.98 12.47 13.59
CA ILE A 681 -4.72 11.08 14.02
C ILE A 681 -4.07 11.06 15.40
N VAL A 682 -4.20 9.94 16.11
CA VAL A 682 -3.36 9.69 17.30
C VAL A 682 -1.95 9.36 16.84
N ASP A 683 -0.98 10.16 17.29
CA ASP A 683 0.45 9.93 17.07
C ASP A 683 1.14 9.52 18.38
N LEU A 684 1.39 8.21 18.52
CA LEU A 684 2.18 7.63 19.62
C LEU A 684 3.68 7.61 19.32
N TYR A 685 4.12 7.98 18.11
CA TYR A 685 5.53 8.08 17.73
C TYR A 685 6.11 9.45 18.13
N GLY A 686 5.34 10.53 18.02
CA GLY A 686 5.60 11.84 18.63
C GLY A 686 6.76 12.64 18.01
N LYS A 687 7.28 12.18 16.86
CA LYS A 687 8.40 12.76 16.11
C LYS A 687 8.03 12.87 14.64
N ASP A 688 8.60 13.87 13.98
CA ASP A 688 8.42 14.07 12.54
C ASP A 688 9.10 12.91 11.79
N GLU A 689 8.48 12.44 10.71
CA GLU A 689 8.90 11.22 9.99
C GLU A 689 8.95 11.52 8.49
N ILE A 690 10.15 11.62 7.93
CA ILE A 690 10.39 11.83 6.49
C ILE A 690 10.80 10.50 5.86
N LEU A 691 10.26 10.18 4.69
CA LEU A 691 10.58 8.98 3.92
C LEU A 691 11.22 9.38 2.58
N PHE A 692 12.32 8.72 2.22
CA PHE A 692 13.02 8.93 0.95
C PHE A 692 12.79 7.70 0.05
N MET A 693 11.87 7.81 -0.89
CA MET A 693 11.44 6.70 -1.75
C MET A 693 12.16 6.73 -3.11
N GLY A 694 11.88 5.76 -3.96
CA GLY A 694 12.40 5.70 -5.32
C GLY A 694 11.73 4.61 -6.16
N PRO A 695 12.11 4.46 -7.43
CA PRO A 695 11.59 3.40 -8.29
C PRO A 695 12.22 2.04 -7.99
N ASP A 696 11.50 1.00 -8.39
CA ASP A 696 11.95 -0.39 -8.56
C ASP A 696 11.10 -1.02 -9.68
N GLU A 697 10.99 -2.35 -9.74
CA GLU A 697 10.16 -3.06 -10.70
C GLU A 697 8.70 -2.55 -10.69
N ASN A 698 8.22 -2.15 -11.88
CA ASN A 698 6.87 -1.64 -12.17
C ASN A 698 6.49 -0.26 -11.57
N THR A 699 7.42 0.57 -11.09
CA THR A 699 7.09 1.90 -10.50
C THR A 699 7.76 3.13 -11.14
N ALA A 700 8.70 2.96 -12.07
CA ALA A 700 9.48 4.07 -12.65
C ALA A 700 8.64 5.21 -13.25
N GLU A 701 7.53 4.90 -13.93
CA GLU A 701 6.66 5.92 -14.56
C GLU A 701 5.72 6.62 -13.55
N LEU A 702 5.73 6.23 -12.27
CA LEU A 702 4.78 6.69 -11.25
C LEU A 702 5.40 7.63 -10.22
N VAL A 703 6.74 7.74 -10.17
CA VAL A 703 7.45 8.51 -9.13
C VAL A 703 7.26 10.02 -9.27
N ASP A 704 7.17 10.52 -10.51
CA ASP A 704 6.88 11.94 -10.78
C ASP A 704 5.53 12.33 -10.18
N TRP A 705 4.48 11.55 -10.44
CA TRP A 705 3.15 11.75 -9.84
C TRP A 705 3.21 11.76 -8.31
N ALA A 706 4.00 10.89 -7.68
CA ALA A 706 4.08 10.83 -6.21
C ALA A 706 4.72 12.09 -5.61
N THR A 707 5.74 12.64 -6.27
CA THR A 707 6.38 13.91 -5.88
C THR A 707 5.42 15.09 -6.06
N GLU A 708 4.71 15.16 -7.18
CA GLU A 708 3.71 16.20 -7.41
C GLU A 708 2.52 16.09 -6.46
N HIS A 709 2.08 14.86 -6.14
CA HIS A 709 1.04 14.61 -5.17
C HIS A 709 1.46 15.04 -3.76
N ALA A 710 2.69 14.75 -3.34
CA ALA A 710 3.23 15.25 -2.08
C ALA A 710 3.29 16.79 -2.04
N ARG A 711 3.69 17.45 -3.13
CA ARG A 711 3.64 18.91 -3.29
C ARG A 711 2.21 19.44 -3.08
N ASN A 712 1.24 18.87 -3.80
CA ASN A 712 -0.17 19.26 -3.76
C ASN A 712 -0.84 18.97 -2.39
N ARG A 713 -0.40 17.93 -1.69
CA ARG A 713 -0.81 17.60 -0.31
C ARG A 713 -0.22 18.53 0.76
N GLY A 714 0.73 19.40 0.39
CA GLY A 714 1.39 20.37 1.27
C GLY A 714 2.65 19.85 1.98
N ALA A 715 3.30 18.81 1.47
CA ALA A 715 4.51 18.26 2.09
C ALA A 715 5.71 19.23 1.91
N PRO A 716 6.33 19.75 2.98
CA PRO A 716 7.44 20.71 2.86
C PRO A 716 8.71 20.08 2.24
N TRP A 717 8.82 18.75 2.30
CA TRP A 717 9.93 17.96 1.77
C TRP A 717 9.64 17.32 0.40
N TRP A 718 8.62 17.77 -0.34
CA TRP A 718 8.14 17.16 -1.59
C TRP A 718 9.27 16.84 -2.59
N LYS A 719 10.19 17.79 -2.81
CA LYS A 719 11.36 17.67 -3.71
C LYS A 719 12.25 16.45 -3.42
N SER A 720 12.26 15.96 -2.18
CA SER A 720 13.07 14.83 -1.71
C SER A 720 12.28 13.55 -1.47
N PHE A 721 10.94 13.59 -1.61
CA PHE A 721 10.08 12.46 -1.24
C PHE A 721 10.36 11.22 -2.08
N PHE A 722 10.64 11.41 -3.37
CA PHE A 722 11.11 10.38 -4.28
C PHE A 722 12.44 10.79 -4.91
N THR A 723 13.19 9.77 -5.32
CA THR A 723 14.43 9.86 -6.09
C THR A 723 14.29 9.16 -7.42
N GLY A 724 15.12 9.51 -8.41
CA GLY A 724 15.04 8.97 -9.77
C GLY A 724 13.87 9.56 -10.56
N LEU A 725 13.56 10.83 -10.29
CA LEU A 725 12.53 11.62 -10.97
C LEU A 725 12.95 11.97 -12.40
N SER A 726 12.02 12.47 -13.22
CA SER A 726 12.39 13.11 -14.48
C SER A 726 13.23 14.38 -14.26
N PRO A 727 14.07 14.80 -15.23
CA PRO A 727 14.85 16.04 -15.13
C PRO A 727 14.00 17.29 -14.93
N ARG A 728 12.73 17.29 -15.38
CA ARG A 728 11.78 18.41 -15.18
C ARG A 728 11.40 18.58 -13.70
N LEU A 729 11.46 17.51 -12.91
CA LEU A 729 11.30 17.54 -11.44
C LEU A 729 12.65 17.53 -10.70
N GLY A 730 13.76 17.76 -11.39
CA GLY A 730 15.11 17.86 -10.81
C GLY A 730 15.81 16.53 -10.53
N GLY A 731 15.25 15.41 -10.98
CA GLY A 731 15.87 14.10 -10.85
C GLY A 731 17.05 13.91 -11.81
N ILE A 732 17.98 13.02 -11.45
CA ILE A 732 19.18 12.72 -12.23
C ILE A 732 19.03 11.34 -12.89
N PRO A 733 18.76 11.24 -14.21
CA PRO A 733 18.60 9.95 -14.88
C PRO A 733 19.87 9.09 -14.80
N HIS A 734 19.83 8.08 -13.93
CA HIS A 734 20.96 7.16 -13.71
C HIS A 734 21.42 6.52 -15.03
N ASP A 735 20.46 6.21 -15.89
CA ASP A 735 20.66 5.56 -17.18
C ASP A 735 21.36 6.47 -18.21
N THR A 736 20.98 7.75 -18.29
CA THR A 736 21.60 8.71 -19.22
C THR A 736 23.04 9.02 -18.84
N TYR A 737 23.36 9.01 -17.54
CA TYR A 737 24.68 9.35 -17.00
C TYR A 737 25.52 8.14 -16.57
N GLY A 738 25.03 6.92 -16.80
CA GLY A 738 25.70 5.66 -16.45
C GLY A 738 26.06 5.53 -14.98
N MET A 739 25.28 6.12 -14.07
CA MET A 739 25.66 6.31 -12.66
C MET A 739 26.07 5.00 -11.97
N THR A 740 25.26 3.95 -12.12
CA THR A 740 25.56 2.63 -11.55
C THR A 740 26.79 2.00 -12.21
N THR A 741 26.91 2.12 -13.54
CA THR A 741 28.01 1.57 -14.33
C THR A 741 29.35 2.23 -14.01
N LEU A 742 29.38 3.54 -13.75
CA LEU A 742 30.61 4.25 -13.35
C LEU A 742 31.27 3.62 -12.11
N SER A 743 30.46 3.20 -11.14
CA SER A 743 30.90 2.46 -9.95
C SER A 743 31.49 1.10 -10.35
N VAL A 744 30.76 0.31 -11.15
CA VAL A 744 31.23 -1.01 -11.65
C VAL A 744 32.55 -0.90 -12.41
N ARG A 745 32.68 0.11 -13.29
CA ARG A 745 33.92 0.41 -14.03
C ARG A 745 35.09 0.72 -13.12
N GLN A 746 34.92 1.39 -11.97
CA GLN A 746 36.06 1.63 -11.07
C GLN A 746 36.61 0.35 -10.47
N TYR A 747 35.79 -0.67 -10.21
CA TYR A 747 36.28 -1.99 -9.79
C TYR A 747 37.04 -2.69 -10.91
N VAL A 748 36.51 -2.69 -12.14
CA VAL A 748 37.18 -3.28 -13.32
C VAL A 748 38.51 -2.58 -13.62
N LEU A 749 38.52 -1.25 -13.68
CA LEU A 749 39.71 -0.42 -13.85
C LEU A 749 40.68 -0.55 -12.67
N GLY A 750 40.18 -0.79 -11.46
CA GLY A 750 40.97 -1.10 -10.27
C GLY A 750 41.77 -2.39 -10.43
N ILE A 751 41.12 -3.47 -10.90
CA ILE A 751 41.80 -4.74 -11.22
C ILE A 751 42.89 -4.49 -12.26
N TYR A 752 42.58 -3.79 -13.35
CA TYR A 752 43.55 -3.53 -14.40
C TYR A 752 44.72 -2.66 -13.94
N ARG A 753 44.47 -1.65 -13.08
CA ARG A 753 45.50 -0.81 -12.44
C ARG A 753 46.43 -1.64 -11.54
N LYS A 754 45.88 -2.49 -10.68
CA LYS A 754 46.66 -3.34 -9.75
C LYS A 754 47.50 -4.38 -10.48
N LEU A 755 46.93 -5.01 -11.51
CA LEU A 755 47.58 -6.09 -12.28
C LEU A 755 48.37 -5.60 -13.50
N LYS A 756 48.36 -4.28 -13.77
CA LYS A 756 49.02 -3.63 -14.94
C LYS A 756 48.57 -4.21 -16.29
N ILE A 757 47.26 -4.43 -16.42
CA ILE A 757 46.62 -5.00 -17.60
C ILE A 757 46.22 -3.88 -18.57
N ASP A 758 46.47 -4.08 -19.87
CA ASP A 758 45.88 -3.26 -20.94
C ASP A 758 44.44 -3.72 -21.22
N PRO A 759 43.40 -2.89 -21.01
CA PRO A 759 42.01 -3.25 -21.24
C PRO A 759 41.73 -3.73 -22.67
N SER A 760 42.45 -3.22 -23.67
CA SER A 760 42.22 -3.56 -25.09
C SER A 760 42.54 -5.02 -25.43
N THR A 761 43.34 -5.67 -24.58
CA THR A 761 43.74 -7.08 -24.74
C THR A 761 42.76 -8.06 -24.09
N ILE A 762 41.85 -7.58 -23.23
CA ILE A 762 40.95 -8.40 -22.42
C ILE A 762 39.73 -8.84 -23.21
N ARG A 763 39.46 -10.16 -23.21
CA ARG A 763 38.23 -10.74 -23.76
C ARG A 763 37.12 -10.72 -22.72
N LYS A 764 35.98 -10.16 -23.10
CA LYS A 764 34.88 -9.88 -22.19
C LYS A 764 33.61 -10.67 -22.51
N LEU A 765 33.02 -11.24 -21.47
CA LEU A 765 31.64 -11.71 -21.42
C LEU A 765 30.78 -10.66 -20.69
N GLN A 766 29.55 -10.48 -21.16
CA GLN A 766 28.53 -9.68 -20.46
C GLN A 766 27.18 -10.40 -20.51
N THR A 767 26.46 -10.42 -19.39
CA THR A 767 25.01 -10.70 -19.37
C THR A 767 24.27 -9.38 -19.15
N GLY A 768 23.06 -9.23 -19.69
CA GLY A 768 22.40 -7.94 -19.85
C GLY A 768 22.88 -7.26 -21.13
N GLY A 769 21.95 -6.96 -22.03
CA GLY A 769 22.25 -6.54 -23.39
C GLY A 769 22.52 -5.04 -23.55
N PRO A 770 22.62 -4.58 -24.82
CA PRO A 770 22.70 -3.17 -25.16
C PRO A 770 21.34 -2.43 -24.98
N ASP A 771 20.28 -3.15 -24.61
CA ASP A 771 18.95 -2.65 -24.28
C ASP A 771 18.87 -2.11 -22.84
N GLY A 772 19.49 -2.80 -21.87
CA GLY A 772 19.43 -2.42 -20.46
C GLY A 772 20.34 -1.25 -20.08
N ASP A 773 19.99 -0.53 -19.02
CA ASP A 773 20.81 0.57 -18.45
C ASP A 773 22.27 0.14 -18.25
N LEU A 774 22.50 -0.78 -17.32
CA LEU A 774 23.86 -1.13 -16.95
C LEU A 774 24.64 -1.72 -18.12
N GLY A 775 24.00 -2.57 -18.93
CA GLY A 775 24.63 -3.28 -20.04
C GLY A 775 24.98 -2.38 -21.23
N SER A 776 24.13 -1.42 -21.56
CA SER A 776 24.41 -0.42 -22.60
C SER A 776 25.50 0.55 -22.16
N ASN A 777 25.44 1.04 -20.92
CA ASN A 777 26.45 1.93 -20.35
C ASN A 777 27.80 1.22 -20.19
N GLU A 778 27.81 -0.07 -19.83
CA GLU A 778 29.04 -0.87 -19.75
C GLU A 778 29.67 -1.04 -21.14
N ILE A 779 28.86 -1.25 -22.18
CA ILE A 779 29.31 -1.22 -23.57
C ILE A 779 29.85 0.18 -23.94
N LEU A 780 29.21 1.27 -23.55
CA LEU A 780 29.68 2.62 -23.91
C LEU A 780 31.00 3.00 -23.23
N LEU A 781 31.19 2.61 -21.96
CA LEU A 781 32.37 2.96 -21.14
C LEU A 781 33.54 1.96 -21.25
N ALA A 782 33.32 0.77 -21.80
CA ALA A 782 34.37 -0.25 -21.96
C ALA A 782 35.32 0.01 -23.14
N ASN A 783 36.56 -0.47 -22.97
CA ASN A 783 37.56 -0.57 -24.04
C ASN A 783 38.00 -2.04 -24.28
N GLU A 784 37.38 -2.98 -23.58
CA GLU A 784 37.62 -4.41 -23.71
C GLU A 784 37.04 -5.01 -24.99
N LYS A 785 37.63 -6.13 -25.41
CA LYS A 785 37.18 -6.91 -26.56
C LYS A 785 35.99 -7.79 -26.18
N TYR A 786 34.78 -7.31 -26.45
CA TYR A 786 33.55 -8.11 -26.29
C TYR A 786 33.60 -9.35 -27.18
N THR A 787 33.54 -10.54 -26.56
CA THR A 787 33.52 -11.82 -27.28
C THR A 787 32.18 -12.53 -27.19
N ALA A 788 31.38 -12.24 -26.17
CA ALA A 788 29.99 -12.68 -26.09
C ALA A 788 29.12 -11.72 -25.27
N ILE A 789 27.86 -11.59 -25.68
CA ILE A 789 26.80 -10.88 -24.95
C ILE A 789 25.58 -11.80 -24.85
N VAL A 790 24.98 -11.86 -23.66
CA VAL A 790 23.78 -12.64 -23.34
C VAL A 790 22.70 -11.68 -22.86
N ASP A 791 21.55 -11.62 -23.54
CA ASP A 791 20.45 -10.72 -23.17
C ASP A 791 19.08 -11.42 -23.14
N GLY A 792 18.00 -10.64 -23.04
CA GLY A 792 16.63 -11.17 -23.03
C GLY A 792 16.29 -11.96 -24.30
N SER A 793 16.77 -11.48 -25.46
CA SER A 793 16.49 -12.01 -26.80
C SER A 793 17.35 -13.21 -27.18
N GLY A 794 18.53 -13.40 -26.59
CA GLY A 794 19.40 -14.53 -26.95
C GLY A 794 20.85 -14.39 -26.51
N VAL A 795 21.73 -15.00 -27.30
CA VAL A 795 23.19 -14.94 -27.18
C VAL A 795 23.79 -14.52 -28.52
N ILE A 796 24.77 -13.63 -28.49
CA ILE A 796 25.66 -13.37 -29.62
C ILE A 796 27.12 -13.58 -29.22
N VAL A 797 27.90 -14.16 -30.12
CA VAL A 797 29.29 -14.57 -29.89
C VAL A 797 30.14 -14.24 -31.12
N ASP A 798 31.35 -13.74 -30.88
CA ASP A 798 32.42 -13.78 -31.86
C ASP A 798 33.78 -14.00 -31.18
N PRO A 799 34.46 -15.14 -31.41
CA PRO A 799 35.81 -15.37 -30.88
C PRO A 799 36.85 -14.35 -31.37
N GLN A 800 36.64 -13.75 -32.55
CA GLN A 800 37.47 -12.66 -33.07
C GLN A 800 37.08 -11.28 -32.53
N GLY A 801 36.02 -11.19 -31.72
CA GLY A 801 35.50 -9.97 -31.10
C GLY A 801 34.34 -9.37 -31.89
N LEU A 802 33.26 -9.06 -31.18
CA LEU A 802 32.06 -8.42 -31.74
C LEU A 802 32.39 -7.00 -32.23
N ASN A 803 31.82 -6.61 -33.37
CA ASN A 803 32.06 -5.30 -33.98
C ASN A 803 31.68 -4.15 -33.01
N ARG A 804 32.68 -3.32 -32.66
CA ARG A 804 32.55 -2.27 -31.64
C ARG A 804 31.53 -1.19 -32.02
N GLU A 805 31.54 -0.73 -33.26
CA GLU A 805 30.63 0.31 -33.76
C GLU A 805 29.18 -0.16 -33.73
N GLU A 806 28.95 -1.42 -34.09
CA GLU A 806 27.64 -2.05 -34.04
C GLU A 806 27.13 -2.20 -32.60
N LEU A 807 28.00 -2.58 -31.65
CA LEU A 807 27.64 -2.59 -30.23
C LEU A 807 27.31 -1.18 -29.70
N VAL A 808 28.04 -0.13 -30.13
CA VAL A 808 27.71 1.27 -29.80
C VAL A 808 26.37 1.68 -30.42
N ARG A 809 26.07 1.26 -31.65
CA ARG A 809 24.78 1.53 -32.32
C ARG A 809 23.63 0.92 -31.52
N LEU A 810 23.73 -0.34 -31.12
CA LEU A 810 22.72 -1.01 -30.31
C LEU A 810 22.57 -0.37 -28.93
N ALA A 811 23.68 -0.09 -28.24
CA ALA A 811 23.68 0.54 -26.92
C ALA A 811 23.07 1.95 -26.91
N LYS A 812 23.29 2.74 -27.98
CA LYS A 812 22.63 4.04 -28.15
C LYS A 812 21.16 3.93 -28.56
N LYS A 813 20.77 2.89 -29.30
CA LYS A 813 19.38 2.64 -29.71
C LYS A 813 18.54 2.00 -28.60
N ARG A 814 19.18 1.39 -27.58
CA ARG A 814 18.55 0.48 -26.60
C ARG A 814 17.89 -0.73 -27.26
N ALA A 815 18.63 -1.35 -28.17
CA ALA A 815 18.21 -2.53 -28.90
C ALA A 815 18.95 -3.79 -28.43
N THR A 816 18.23 -4.91 -28.36
CA THR A 816 18.76 -6.23 -28.04
C THR A 816 19.65 -6.78 -29.16
N ILE A 817 20.42 -7.83 -28.88
CA ILE A 817 21.32 -8.49 -29.85
C ILE A 817 20.59 -9.11 -31.04
N SER A 818 19.26 -9.29 -30.97
CA SER A 818 18.40 -9.63 -32.12
C SER A 818 18.44 -8.57 -33.25
N GLU A 819 18.81 -7.33 -32.95
CA GLU A 819 19.03 -6.26 -33.93
C GLU A 819 20.48 -6.13 -34.43
N PHE A 820 21.42 -6.94 -33.93
CA PHE A 820 22.81 -6.92 -34.40
C PHE A 820 22.91 -7.32 -35.87
N ASP A 821 23.63 -6.52 -36.66
CA ASP A 821 23.97 -6.83 -38.06
C ASP A 821 24.93 -8.03 -38.14
N VAL A 822 24.36 -9.21 -38.39
CA VAL A 822 25.10 -10.48 -38.47
C VAL A 822 26.14 -10.52 -39.58
N SER A 823 26.09 -9.62 -40.58
CA SER A 823 27.15 -9.51 -41.60
C SER A 823 28.48 -9.01 -41.04
N LYS A 824 28.48 -8.42 -39.83
CA LYS A 824 29.66 -7.94 -39.10
C LYS A 824 30.28 -9.00 -38.18
N LEU A 825 29.76 -10.22 -38.15
CA LEU A 825 30.37 -11.35 -37.46
C LEU A 825 31.49 -11.96 -38.33
N SER A 826 32.56 -12.44 -37.68
CA SER A 826 33.57 -13.28 -38.31
C SER A 826 32.98 -14.65 -38.71
N PRO A 827 33.65 -15.45 -39.56
CA PRO A 827 33.19 -16.80 -39.92
C PRO A 827 33.03 -17.76 -38.73
N ASN A 828 33.58 -17.42 -37.56
CA ASN A 828 33.43 -18.19 -36.31
C ASN A 828 32.39 -17.59 -35.36
N GLY A 829 31.84 -16.42 -35.68
CA GLY A 829 30.81 -15.76 -34.90
C GLY A 829 29.42 -16.33 -35.18
N TYR A 830 28.52 -16.21 -34.22
CA TYR A 830 27.15 -16.69 -34.32
C TYR A 830 26.20 -15.93 -33.40
N ARG A 831 24.91 -16.04 -33.70
CA ARG A 831 23.82 -15.58 -32.85
C ARG A 831 22.79 -16.69 -32.70
N VAL A 832 22.26 -16.88 -31.49
CA VAL A 832 21.15 -17.79 -31.20
C VAL A 832 20.11 -17.03 -30.39
N LEU A 833 18.90 -16.90 -30.93
CA LEU A 833 17.77 -16.24 -30.27
C LEU A 833 16.95 -17.23 -29.44
N VAL A 834 16.23 -16.75 -28.42
CA VAL A 834 15.51 -17.61 -27.47
C VAL A 834 14.42 -18.48 -28.11
N ASP A 835 13.82 -17.99 -29.20
CA ASP A 835 12.75 -18.66 -29.95
C ASP A 835 13.27 -19.62 -31.03
N GLU A 836 14.59 -19.64 -31.27
CA GLU A 836 15.21 -20.53 -32.25
C GLU A 836 15.43 -21.95 -31.67
N SER A 837 15.36 -22.96 -32.53
CA SER A 837 15.53 -24.36 -32.17
C SER A 837 16.28 -25.11 -33.27
N ASN A 838 17.14 -26.05 -32.86
CA ASN A 838 18.02 -26.83 -33.75
C ASN A 838 18.99 -25.98 -34.60
N VAL A 839 19.53 -24.92 -34.01
CA VAL A 839 20.55 -24.06 -34.65
C VAL A 839 21.90 -24.78 -34.65
N HIS A 840 22.56 -24.87 -35.80
CA HIS A 840 23.93 -25.40 -35.91
C HIS A 840 24.94 -24.27 -35.74
N LEU A 841 25.87 -24.40 -34.79
CA LEU A 841 26.95 -23.44 -34.57
C LEU A 841 28.11 -23.69 -35.56
N PRO A 842 28.99 -22.70 -35.81
CA PRO A 842 30.21 -22.89 -36.61
C PRO A 842 31.15 -24.00 -36.09
N SER A 843 31.02 -24.40 -34.82
CA SER A 843 31.73 -25.54 -34.22
C SER A 843 31.17 -26.92 -34.63
N GLY A 844 30.03 -26.96 -35.32
CA GLY A 844 29.28 -28.19 -35.61
C GLY A 844 28.33 -28.64 -34.49
N GLU A 845 28.26 -27.90 -33.36
CA GLU A 845 27.32 -28.18 -32.28
C GLU A 845 25.87 -27.86 -32.67
N LEU A 846 24.94 -28.73 -32.28
CA LEU A 846 23.51 -28.54 -32.46
C LEU A 846 22.85 -27.98 -31.18
N VAL A 847 22.36 -26.74 -31.25
CA VAL A 847 21.60 -26.09 -30.18
C VAL A 847 20.12 -26.39 -30.33
N HIS A 848 19.62 -27.35 -29.55
CA HIS A 848 18.21 -27.77 -29.63
C HIS A 848 17.20 -26.69 -29.21
N ASN A 849 17.53 -25.83 -28.25
CA ASN A 849 16.62 -24.81 -27.73
C ASN A 849 17.38 -23.54 -27.31
N GLY A 850 17.10 -22.42 -27.97
CA GLY A 850 17.78 -21.15 -27.75
C GLY A 850 17.57 -20.56 -26.36
N MET A 851 16.38 -20.71 -25.76
CA MET A 851 16.09 -20.25 -24.39
C MET A 851 16.93 -20.99 -23.33
N VAL A 852 17.06 -22.32 -23.44
CA VAL A 852 17.93 -23.12 -22.55
C VAL A 852 19.40 -22.78 -22.78
N PHE A 853 19.81 -22.61 -24.03
CA PHE A 853 21.17 -22.19 -24.39
C PHE A 853 21.51 -20.84 -23.74
N ARG A 854 20.68 -19.81 -23.95
CA ARG A 854 20.81 -18.47 -23.35
C ARG A 854 20.89 -18.52 -21.82
N ASN A 855 20.06 -19.36 -21.20
CA ASN A 855 20.02 -19.49 -19.74
C ASN A 855 21.22 -20.20 -19.11
N MET A 856 22.02 -20.92 -19.89
CA MET A 856 23.19 -21.68 -19.41
C MET A 856 24.51 -21.21 -20.04
N PHE A 857 24.47 -20.21 -20.93
CA PHE A 857 25.62 -19.82 -21.75
C PHE A 857 26.82 -19.33 -20.93
N HIS A 858 26.57 -18.61 -19.85
CA HIS A 858 27.61 -18.10 -18.93
C HIS A 858 28.35 -19.21 -18.15
N LEU A 859 27.96 -20.48 -18.29
CA LEU A 859 28.59 -21.64 -17.65
C LEU A 859 29.38 -22.52 -18.64
N ARG A 860 29.52 -22.07 -19.89
CA ARG A 860 30.16 -22.81 -20.99
C ARG A 860 31.69 -22.69 -20.97
N LYS A 861 32.39 -23.67 -21.54
CA LYS A 861 33.85 -23.79 -21.49
C LYS A 861 34.56 -23.63 -22.83
N GLU A 862 33.83 -23.68 -23.94
CA GLU A 862 34.41 -23.73 -25.29
C GLU A 862 34.96 -22.37 -25.74
N LEU A 863 34.64 -21.32 -24.98
CA LEU A 863 35.08 -19.95 -25.16
C LEU A 863 35.80 -19.50 -23.89
N THR A 864 36.93 -18.82 -24.06
CA THR A 864 37.75 -18.33 -22.94
C THR A 864 37.58 -16.82 -22.77
N TYR A 865 37.18 -16.42 -21.57
CA TYR A 865 36.91 -15.04 -21.18
C TYR A 865 37.86 -14.63 -20.05
N ASP A 866 38.42 -13.43 -20.13
CA ASP A 866 39.35 -12.93 -19.12
C ASP A 866 38.59 -12.13 -18.05
N THR A 867 37.54 -11.40 -18.45
CA THR A 867 36.63 -10.66 -17.54
C THR A 867 35.16 -10.98 -17.84
N PHE A 868 34.35 -11.17 -16.79
CA PHE A 868 32.89 -11.24 -16.87
C PHE A 868 32.25 -10.16 -15.98
N VAL A 869 31.41 -9.32 -16.59
CA VAL A 869 30.60 -8.32 -15.88
C VAL A 869 29.12 -8.64 -16.09
N PRO A 870 28.46 -9.36 -15.17
CA PRO A 870 27.01 -9.54 -15.26
C PRO A 870 26.32 -8.20 -15.01
N CYS A 871 25.71 -7.63 -16.05
CA CYS A 871 24.96 -6.39 -16.04
C CYS A 871 23.43 -6.61 -16.05
N GLY A 872 23.00 -7.86 -16.15
CA GLY A 872 21.61 -8.29 -16.08
C GLY A 872 21.51 -9.83 -16.06
N GLY A 873 20.29 -10.33 -16.02
CA GLY A 873 19.99 -11.76 -15.91
C GLY A 873 19.14 -12.08 -14.68
N ARG A 874 18.89 -13.36 -14.43
CA ARG A 874 18.09 -13.80 -13.28
C ARG A 874 18.95 -13.82 -12.00
N PRO A 875 18.40 -13.50 -10.82
CA PRO A 875 19.05 -13.83 -9.55
C PRO A 875 19.43 -15.31 -9.49
N GLU A 876 20.51 -15.61 -8.78
CA GLU A 876 21.02 -16.98 -8.56
C GLU A 876 21.36 -17.75 -9.85
N SER A 877 21.66 -17.04 -10.96
CA SER A 877 22.08 -17.65 -12.23
C SER A 877 23.41 -18.43 -12.10
N ILE A 878 24.23 -18.13 -11.09
CA ILE A 878 25.35 -18.98 -10.68
C ILE A 878 25.14 -19.40 -9.21
N ASP A 879 24.92 -20.70 -8.99
CA ASP A 879 24.58 -21.31 -7.71
C ASP A 879 25.50 -22.50 -7.38
N LEU A 880 25.35 -23.08 -6.18
CA LEU A 880 26.19 -24.21 -5.74
C LEU A 880 26.07 -25.46 -6.63
N SER A 881 24.94 -25.66 -7.31
CA SER A 881 24.70 -26.78 -8.21
C SER A 881 25.49 -26.62 -9.53
N ASN A 882 25.71 -25.38 -9.96
CA ASN A 882 26.22 -25.08 -11.30
C ASN A 882 27.61 -24.42 -11.35
N VAL A 883 28.06 -23.76 -10.28
CA VAL A 883 29.35 -23.05 -10.18
C VAL A 883 30.56 -23.95 -10.48
N GLY A 884 30.46 -25.26 -10.23
CA GLY A 884 31.50 -26.23 -10.56
C GLY A 884 31.86 -26.28 -12.06
N LYS A 885 30.98 -25.80 -12.95
CA LYS A 885 31.26 -25.69 -14.39
C LYS A 885 32.28 -24.59 -14.73
N LEU A 886 32.38 -23.57 -13.87
CA LEU A 886 33.35 -22.47 -13.99
C LEU A 886 34.70 -22.78 -13.33
N ILE A 887 34.93 -24.03 -12.89
CA ILE A 887 36.16 -24.44 -12.24
C ILE A 887 36.74 -25.65 -12.97
N GLU A 888 38.03 -25.57 -13.30
CA GLU A 888 38.78 -26.59 -14.01
C GLU A 888 40.17 -26.74 -13.42
N ASN A 889 40.57 -27.98 -13.10
CA ASN A 889 41.85 -28.27 -12.43
C ASN A 889 42.10 -27.42 -11.16
N GLY A 890 41.02 -27.11 -10.43
CA GLY A 890 41.05 -26.28 -9.22
C GLY A 890 41.15 -24.76 -9.47
N LYS A 891 41.14 -24.29 -10.72
CA LYS A 891 41.20 -22.88 -11.09
C LYS A 891 39.89 -22.39 -11.73
N SER A 892 39.54 -21.13 -11.51
CA SER A 892 38.41 -20.49 -12.20
C SER A 892 38.70 -20.38 -13.70
N THR A 893 37.73 -20.69 -14.54
CA THR A 893 37.82 -20.50 -16.00
C THR A 893 37.72 -19.02 -16.40
N ILE A 894 37.15 -18.18 -15.53
CA ILE A 894 37.06 -16.74 -15.69
C ILE A 894 37.86 -16.07 -14.54
N PRO A 895 39.00 -15.42 -14.84
CA PRO A 895 39.87 -14.80 -13.83
C PRO A 895 39.21 -13.65 -13.06
N TYR A 896 38.47 -12.76 -13.73
CA TYR A 896 37.96 -11.52 -13.14
C TYR A 896 36.43 -11.43 -13.25
N ILE A 897 35.75 -11.23 -12.14
CA ILE A 897 34.29 -11.06 -12.09
C ILE A 897 33.94 -9.83 -11.26
N VAL A 898 33.14 -8.91 -11.83
CA VAL A 898 32.62 -7.75 -11.12
C VAL A 898 31.10 -7.72 -11.31
N GLU A 899 30.34 -7.96 -10.26
CA GLU A 899 28.88 -8.02 -10.36
C GLU A 899 28.24 -6.63 -10.49
N GLY A 900 27.66 -6.35 -11.65
CA GLY A 900 26.79 -5.19 -11.85
C GLY A 900 25.33 -5.47 -11.48
N ALA A 901 24.83 -6.65 -11.80
CA ALA A 901 23.48 -7.12 -11.47
C ALA A 901 23.40 -7.59 -10.01
N ASN A 902 22.31 -7.24 -9.32
CA ASN A 902 22.09 -7.70 -7.94
C ASN A 902 21.87 -9.23 -7.91
N LEU A 903 22.52 -9.91 -6.96
CA LEU A 903 22.33 -11.33 -6.62
C LEU A 903 22.53 -12.32 -7.79
N PHE A 904 23.35 -12.01 -8.80
CA PHE A 904 23.58 -12.92 -9.93
C PHE A 904 24.30 -14.22 -9.52
N ILE A 905 25.25 -14.12 -8.57
CA ILE A 905 26.03 -15.26 -8.02
C ILE A 905 25.67 -15.45 -6.54
N THR A 906 25.35 -16.67 -6.09
CA THR A 906 25.10 -16.95 -4.66
C THR A 906 26.39 -16.78 -3.82
N GLN A 907 26.26 -16.47 -2.52
CA GLN A 907 27.43 -16.18 -1.67
C GLN A 907 28.41 -17.37 -1.61
N ASP A 908 27.94 -18.61 -1.47
CA ASP A 908 28.81 -19.78 -1.44
C ASP A 908 29.51 -20.03 -2.78
N SER A 909 28.84 -19.72 -3.90
CA SER A 909 29.45 -19.76 -5.23
C SER A 909 30.57 -18.74 -5.37
N LYS A 910 30.40 -17.52 -4.83
CA LYS A 910 31.47 -16.51 -4.76
C LYS A 910 32.70 -17.05 -4.02
N LEU A 911 32.50 -17.60 -2.82
CA LEU A 911 33.59 -18.20 -2.02
C LEU A 911 34.31 -19.32 -2.77
N ARG A 912 33.57 -20.16 -3.50
CA ARG A 912 34.14 -21.27 -4.27
C ARG A 912 34.93 -20.80 -5.50
N LEU A 913 34.49 -19.73 -6.18
CA LEU A 913 35.22 -19.09 -7.28
C LEU A 913 36.49 -18.39 -6.78
N GLU A 914 36.41 -17.64 -5.67
CA GLU A 914 37.59 -17.00 -5.06
C GLU A 914 38.63 -18.03 -4.58
N LYS A 915 38.19 -19.14 -3.98
CA LYS A 915 39.07 -20.27 -3.63
C LYS A 915 39.74 -20.92 -4.85
N ALA A 916 39.12 -20.81 -6.03
CA ALA A 916 39.69 -21.22 -7.31
C ALA A 916 40.52 -20.11 -8.00
N GLY A 917 40.85 -19.03 -7.28
CA GLY A 917 41.70 -17.94 -7.77
C GLY A 917 40.99 -16.86 -8.59
N CYS A 918 39.66 -16.84 -8.62
CA CYS A 918 38.91 -15.74 -9.22
C CYS A 918 39.04 -14.46 -8.38
N ILE A 919 39.30 -13.31 -9.00
CA ILE A 919 39.15 -12.01 -8.36
C ILE A 919 37.71 -11.58 -8.56
N LEU A 920 36.89 -11.75 -7.53
CA LEU A 920 35.47 -11.45 -7.55
C LEU A 920 35.15 -10.23 -6.68
N PHE A 921 34.43 -9.26 -7.26
CA PHE A 921 33.81 -8.17 -6.51
C PHE A 921 32.29 -8.30 -6.54
N LYS A 922 31.70 -8.23 -5.35
CA LYS A 922 30.28 -8.44 -5.07
C LYS A 922 29.45 -7.20 -5.43
N ASP A 923 28.22 -7.45 -5.89
CA ASP A 923 27.21 -6.46 -6.22
C ASP A 923 27.09 -5.33 -5.18
N ALA A 924 26.97 -5.67 -3.90
CA ALA A 924 26.82 -4.75 -2.77
C ALA A 924 27.98 -3.74 -2.57
N SER A 925 29.09 -3.91 -3.27
CA SER A 925 30.18 -2.91 -3.37
C SER A 925 30.26 -2.33 -4.79
N ALA A 926 30.16 -3.16 -5.82
CA ALA A 926 30.40 -2.74 -7.19
C ALA A 926 29.30 -1.84 -7.78
N ASN A 927 28.02 -2.07 -7.47
CA ASN A 927 26.88 -1.42 -8.13
C ASN A 927 26.21 -0.29 -7.31
N LYS A 928 27.00 0.42 -6.49
CA LYS A 928 26.51 1.49 -5.59
C LYS A 928 26.20 2.82 -6.29
N GLY A 929 26.74 3.08 -7.48
CA GLY A 929 26.69 4.43 -8.07
C GLY A 929 25.30 5.06 -8.19
N GLY A 930 24.28 4.29 -8.54
CA GLY A 930 22.88 4.76 -8.53
C GLY A 930 22.35 5.10 -7.13
N VAL A 931 22.81 4.44 -6.05
CA VAL A 931 22.37 4.82 -4.69
C VAL A 931 23.02 6.11 -4.21
N THR A 932 24.29 6.34 -4.57
CA THR A 932 25.00 7.59 -4.32
C THR A 932 24.40 8.75 -5.11
N SER A 933 24.05 8.56 -6.39
CA SER A 933 23.37 9.57 -7.20
C SER A 933 22.04 10.00 -6.56
N SER A 934 21.20 9.05 -6.15
CA SER A 934 19.93 9.35 -5.47
C SER A 934 20.10 10.06 -4.12
N SER A 935 21.16 9.75 -3.35
CA SER A 935 21.43 10.44 -2.08
C SER A 935 21.82 11.90 -2.29
N LEU A 936 22.62 12.17 -3.33
CA LEU A 936 22.99 13.53 -3.71
C LEU A 936 21.83 14.31 -4.34
N GLU A 937 20.86 13.63 -4.97
CA GLU A 937 19.57 14.19 -5.38
C GLU A 937 18.74 14.63 -4.15
N VAL A 938 18.59 13.77 -3.14
CA VAL A 938 17.93 14.12 -1.85
C VAL A 938 18.61 15.32 -1.18
N LEU A 939 19.95 15.31 -1.11
CA LEU A 939 20.71 16.39 -0.49
C LEU A 939 20.51 17.74 -1.19
N ALA A 940 20.50 17.76 -2.53
CA ALA A 940 20.20 18.97 -3.29
C ALA A 940 18.76 19.45 -3.03
N SER A 941 17.78 18.53 -3.07
CA SER A 941 16.37 18.81 -2.79
C SER A 941 16.11 19.37 -1.39
N LEU A 942 16.85 18.93 -0.37
CA LEU A 942 16.76 19.45 1.01
C LEU A 942 17.53 20.77 1.21
N SER A 943 18.59 21.02 0.44
CA SER A 943 19.43 22.21 0.57
C SER A 943 18.81 23.45 -0.08
N PHE A 944 18.13 23.29 -1.20
CA PHE A 944 17.44 24.39 -1.88
C PHE A 944 16.05 24.66 -1.30
N ASP A 945 15.63 25.93 -1.30
CA ASP A 945 14.22 26.31 -1.24
C ASP A 945 13.53 25.98 -2.57
N ASP A 946 12.20 26.11 -2.65
CA ASP A 946 11.45 25.63 -3.82
C ASP A 946 11.78 26.41 -5.09
N GLN A 947 11.96 27.74 -4.98
CA GLN A 947 12.33 28.58 -6.11
C GLN A 947 13.75 28.29 -6.59
N GLY A 948 14.72 28.18 -5.67
CA GLY A 948 16.10 27.85 -5.97
C GLY A 948 16.25 26.45 -6.55
N PHE A 949 15.47 25.48 -6.09
CA PHE A 949 15.48 24.12 -6.64
C PHE A 949 15.01 24.12 -8.09
N VAL A 950 13.85 24.73 -8.38
CA VAL A 950 13.31 24.82 -9.74
C VAL A 950 14.27 25.56 -10.68
N GLN A 951 14.95 26.60 -10.22
CA GLN A 951 15.90 27.36 -11.06
C GLN A 951 17.23 26.65 -11.35
N ASN A 952 17.68 25.74 -10.47
CA ASN A 952 19.05 25.20 -10.54
C ASN A 952 19.10 23.68 -10.82
N MET A 953 18.03 22.94 -10.48
CA MET A 953 17.95 21.48 -10.66
C MET A 953 16.93 21.07 -11.73
N CYS A 954 15.79 21.75 -11.85
CA CYS A 954 14.77 21.38 -12.84
C CYS A 954 15.14 21.84 -14.26
N VAL A 955 14.94 20.95 -15.24
CA VAL A 955 15.00 21.27 -16.68
C VAL A 955 13.74 22.04 -17.08
N GLY A 956 13.92 23.12 -17.84
CA GLY A 956 12.83 23.98 -18.31
C GLY A 956 11.90 23.30 -19.32
N ASP A 957 10.72 23.89 -19.56
CA ASP A 957 9.73 23.30 -20.46
C ASP A 957 10.16 23.24 -21.93
N ASP A 958 11.11 24.11 -22.30
CA ASP A 958 11.83 24.18 -23.57
C ASP A 958 13.03 23.20 -23.65
N ASP A 959 13.11 22.25 -22.71
CA ASP A 959 14.23 21.33 -22.49
C ASP A 959 15.57 22.03 -22.17
N SER A 960 15.53 23.30 -21.72
CA SER A 960 16.72 24.01 -21.26
C SER A 960 17.25 23.42 -19.95
N VAL A 961 18.43 22.80 -20.01
CA VAL A 961 19.11 22.24 -18.84
C VAL A 961 19.88 23.35 -18.11
N PRO A 962 19.69 23.56 -16.79
CA PRO A 962 20.47 24.53 -16.02
C PRO A 962 21.98 24.19 -16.02
N GLU A 963 22.83 25.23 -16.02
CA GLU A 963 24.28 25.02 -15.92
C GLU A 963 24.67 24.42 -14.57
N PHE A 964 24.01 24.83 -13.49
CA PHE A 964 24.22 24.23 -12.17
C PHE A 964 23.96 22.72 -12.19
N TYR A 965 22.82 22.29 -12.75
CA TYR A 965 22.50 20.87 -12.89
C TYR A 965 23.56 20.11 -13.69
N ARG A 966 24.03 20.64 -14.82
CA ARG A 966 25.11 20.00 -15.62
C ARG A 966 26.38 19.78 -14.83
N GLU A 967 26.87 20.80 -14.12
CA GLU A 967 28.10 20.68 -13.33
C GLU A 967 27.89 19.85 -12.06
N TYR A 968 26.69 19.90 -11.45
CA TYR A 968 26.33 19.07 -10.30
C TYR A 968 26.33 17.59 -10.66
N VAL A 969 25.73 17.21 -11.79
CA VAL A 969 25.74 15.82 -12.30
C VAL A 969 27.17 15.32 -12.52
N LYS A 970 28.08 16.15 -13.07
CA LYS A 970 29.51 15.78 -13.18
C LYS A 970 30.15 15.57 -11.80
N GLN A 971 29.87 16.44 -10.83
CA GLN A 971 30.37 16.28 -9.46
C GLN A 971 29.85 14.99 -8.81
N VAL A 972 28.57 14.65 -9.00
CA VAL A 972 27.97 13.36 -8.59
C VAL A 972 28.72 12.18 -9.22
N GLN A 973 29.02 12.24 -10.52
CA GLN A 973 29.80 11.21 -11.21
C GLN A 973 31.22 11.04 -10.62
N GLU A 974 31.90 12.12 -10.23
CA GLU A 974 33.21 12.00 -9.58
C GLU A 974 33.12 11.41 -8.16
N VAL A 975 32.13 11.81 -7.34
CA VAL A 975 31.91 11.23 -6.00
C VAL A 975 31.64 9.72 -6.09
N ILE A 976 30.86 9.28 -7.08
CA ILE A 976 30.63 7.84 -7.36
C ILE A 976 31.96 7.12 -7.64
N LYS A 977 32.82 7.70 -8.49
CA LYS A 977 34.12 7.11 -8.85
C LYS A 977 35.07 7.07 -7.65
N GLU A 978 35.09 8.13 -6.84
CA GLU A 978 35.92 8.22 -5.64
C GLU A 978 35.52 7.16 -4.61
N ASN A 979 34.24 7.08 -4.23
CA ASN A 979 33.75 6.11 -3.24
C ASN A 979 33.97 4.66 -3.71
N ALA A 980 33.76 4.36 -4.99
CA ALA A 980 34.06 3.03 -5.55
C ALA A 980 35.57 2.71 -5.55
N THR A 981 36.43 3.71 -5.79
CA THR A 981 37.89 3.56 -5.74
C THR A 981 38.39 3.31 -4.31
N LEU A 982 37.85 4.04 -3.32
CA LEU A 982 38.23 3.88 -1.91
C LEU A 982 37.85 2.49 -1.37
N GLU A 983 36.63 2.02 -1.63
CA GLU A 983 36.24 0.67 -1.22
C GLU A 983 37.02 -0.41 -1.97
N PHE A 984 37.29 -0.24 -3.28
CA PHE A 984 38.15 -1.16 -4.03
C PHE A 984 39.55 -1.28 -3.37
N GLU A 985 40.19 -0.16 -3.07
CA GLU A 985 41.53 -0.13 -2.46
C GLU A 985 41.54 -0.73 -1.04
N ALA A 986 40.48 -0.48 -0.24
CA ALA A 986 40.32 -1.08 1.07
C ALA A 986 40.16 -2.61 1.01
N ILE A 987 39.24 -3.12 0.18
CA ILE A 987 39.03 -4.57 -0.03
C ILE A 987 40.31 -5.23 -0.56
N TRP A 988 40.99 -4.59 -1.52
CA TRP A 988 42.22 -5.12 -2.12
C TRP A 988 43.33 -5.26 -1.07
N ARG A 989 43.60 -4.19 -0.31
CA ARG A 989 44.64 -4.14 0.72
C ARG A 989 44.37 -5.14 1.85
N GLU A 990 43.13 -5.21 2.34
CA GLU A 990 42.79 -6.13 3.44
C GLU A 990 42.81 -7.60 2.98
N HIS A 991 42.46 -7.90 1.72
CA HIS A 991 42.64 -9.22 1.14
C HIS A 991 44.12 -9.62 1.04
N GLU A 992 45.00 -8.74 0.56
CA GLU A 992 46.44 -8.99 0.50
C GLU A 992 47.07 -9.23 1.88
N GLN A 993 46.56 -8.56 2.92
CA GLN A 993 47.07 -8.69 4.29
C GLN A 993 46.54 -9.91 5.04
N THR A 994 45.29 -10.33 4.80
CA THR A 994 44.58 -11.34 5.62
C THR A 994 44.26 -12.65 4.89
N GLY A 995 44.27 -12.65 3.56
CA GLY A 995 43.80 -13.77 2.73
C GLY A 995 42.28 -13.99 2.76
N ILE A 996 41.51 -13.15 3.45
CA ILE A 996 40.04 -13.30 3.55
C ILE A 996 39.39 -12.99 2.19
N PRO A 997 38.41 -13.78 1.70
CA PRO A 997 37.75 -13.55 0.41
C PRO A 997 37.14 -12.14 0.30
N ARG A 998 37.29 -11.51 -0.86
CA ARG A 998 36.81 -10.15 -1.17
C ARG A 998 35.30 -10.03 -1.01
N SER A 999 34.55 -11.08 -1.36
CA SER A 999 33.10 -11.15 -1.15
C SER A 999 32.67 -11.16 0.33
N VAL A 1000 33.56 -11.56 1.25
CA VAL A 1000 33.35 -11.46 2.71
C VAL A 1000 33.80 -10.09 3.22
N LEU A 1001 34.92 -9.56 2.72
CA LEU A 1001 35.41 -8.23 3.08
C LEU A 1001 34.41 -7.12 2.69
N SER A 1002 33.76 -7.25 1.53
CA SER A 1002 32.59 -6.43 1.14
C SER A 1002 31.55 -6.32 2.26
N ASP A 1003 31.11 -7.46 2.80
CA ASP A 1003 30.10 -7.48 3.86
C ASP A 1003 30.66 -6.95 5.20
N ARG A 1004 31.91 -7.30 5.56
CA ARG A 1004 32.56 -6.82 6.78
C ARG A 1004 32.76 -5.31 6.82
N LEU A 1005 33.26 -4.71 5.75
CA LEU A 1005 33.41 -3.25 5.64
C LEU A 1005 32.03 -2.58 5.72
N SER A 1006 31.02 -3.14 5.06
CA SER A 1006 29.64 -2.62 5.12
C SER A 1006 29.09 -2.60 6.55
N VAL A 1007 29.30 -3.68 7.30
CA VAL A 1007 28.89 -3.79 8.71
C VAL A 1007 29.69 -2.83 9.59
N ALA A 1008 31.02 -2.80 9.46
CA ALA A 1008 31.88 -1.94 10.27
C ALA A 1008 31.58 -0.44 10.08
N ILE A 1009 31.36 0.01 8.85
CA ILE A 1009 30.97 1.41 8.56
C ILE A 1009 29.61 1.72 9.17
N THR A 1010 28.61 0.85 8.95
CA THR A 1010 27.23 1.04 9.45
C THR A 1010 27.19 1.09 10.98
N GLN A 1011 27.91 0.19 11.66
CA GLN A 1011 27.99 0.17 13.12
C GLN A 1011 28.68 1.42 13.68
N LEU A 1012 29.82 1.82 13.09
CA LEU A 1012 30.54 3.00 13.54
C LEU A 1012 29.75 4.29 13.29
N ASP A 1013 29.06 4.43 12.16
CA ASP A 1013 28.15 5.54 11.89
C ASP A 1013 27.06 5.65 12.98
N GLU A 1014 26.40 4.53 13.31
CA GLU A 1014 25.39 4.47 14.38
C GLU A 1014 25.92 4.77 15.78
N GLU A 1015 27.20 4.51 16.05
CA GLU A 1015 27.86 4.94 17.27
C GLU A 1015 28.15 6.45 17.23
N LEU A 1016 28.77 6.94 16.15
CA LEU A 1016 29.14 8.35 15.97
C LEU A 1016 27.95 9.29 16.06
N GLN A 1017 26.80 8.95 15.46
CA GLN A 1017 25.57 9.74 15.53
C GLN A 1017 25.07 9.98 16.97
N LYS A 1018 25.48 9.12 17.93
CA LYS A 1018 25.13 9.20 19.37
C LYS A 1018 26.22 9.84 20.23
N THR A 1019 27.36 10.23 19.66
CA THR A 1019 28.49 10.82 20.41
C THR A 1019 28.38 12.35 20.54
N GLU A 1020 29.00 12.89 21.59
CA GLU A 1020 29.23 14.33 21.79
C GLU A 1020 30.17 14.96 20.74
N LEU A 1021 30.76 14.17 19.82
CA LEU A 1021 31.60 14.69 18.73
C LEU A 1021 30.83 15.64 17.79
N TRP A 1022 29.52 15.45 17.66
CA TRP A 1022 28.64 16.34 16.92
C TRP A 1022 28.52 17.74 17.55
N ASP A 1023 28.64 17.83 18.88
CA ASP A 1023 28.44 19.08 19.62
C ASP A 1023 29.70 19.97 19.55
N ASN A 1024 30.84 19.41 19.11
CA ASN A 1024 31.99 20.19 18.69
C ASN A 1024 31.73 20.89 17.35
N VAL A 1025 31.30 22.15 17.42
CA VAL A 1025 30.92 22.97 16.26
C VAL A 1025 32.05 23.12 15.22
N GLU A 1026 33.31 23.20 15.65
CA GLU A 1026 34.47 23.35 14.76
C GLU A 1026 34.68 22.07 13.93
N LEU A 1027 34.75 20.91 14.61
CA LEU A 1027 34.84 19.60 13.98
C LEU A 1027 33.65 19.34 13.06
N ARG A 1028 32.42 19.61 13.52
CA ARG A 1028 31.19 19.45 12.75
C ARG A 1028 31.22 20.22 11.43
N ARG A 1029 31.61 21.50 11.48
CA ARG A 1029 31.70 22.35 10.27
C ARG A 1029 32.81 21.87 9.33
N SER A 1030 33.97 21.50 9.86
CA SER A 1030 35.07 20.94 9.07
C SER A 1030 34.65 19.65 8.33
N VAL A 1031 34.02 18.70 9.03
CA VAL A 1031 33.56 17.44 8.43
C VAL A 1031 32.47 17.68 7.39
N LEU A 1032 31.51 18.57 7.64
CA LEU A 1032 30.43 18.85 6.68
C LEU A 1032 30.93 19.61 5.44
N ASN A 1033 31.94 20.48 5.55
CA ASN A 1033 32.58 21.10 4.37
C ASN A 1033 33.25 20.08 3.44
N ASP A 1034 33.82 19.00 3.99
CA ASP A 1034 34.46 17.94 3.20
C ASP A 1034 33.45 16.89 2.70
N ALA A 1035 32.33 16.70 3.40
CA ALA A 1035 31.30 15.72 3.06
C ALA A 1035 30.29 16.22 2.03
N LEU A 1036 30.00 17.53 2.01
CA LEU A 1036 29.00 18.13 1.13
C LEU A 1036 29.60 18.47 -0.24
N PRO A 1037 28.86 18.29 -1.35
CA PRO A 1037 29.34 18.67 -2.68
C PRO A 1037 29.70 20.16 -2.75
N LYS A 1038 30.94 20.45 -3.16
CA LYS A 1038 31.45 21.83 -3.26
C LYS A 1038 30.52 22.77 -4.04
N LEU A 1039 29.88 22.31 -5.12
CA LEU A 1039 29.00 23.18 -5.90
C LEU A 1039 27.76 23.63 -5.11
N LEU A 1040 27.22 22.80 -4.21
CA LEU A 1040 26.14 23.19 -3.29
C LEU A 1040 26.65 24.18 -2.23
N LEU A 1041 27.85 23.95 -1.67
CA LEU A 1041 28.48 24.87 -0.71
C LEU A 1041 28.71 26.26 -1.33
N ASP A 1042 29.30 26.32 -2.52
CA ASP A 1042 29.57 27.57 -3.25
C ASP A 1042 28.28 28.32 -3.65
N LYS A 1043 27.17 27.59 -3.89
CA LYS A 1043 25.89 28.15 -4.35
C LYS A 1043 24.95 28.59 -3.23
N ILE A 1044 24.91 27.86 -2.11
CA ILE A 1044 23.91 28.02 -1.04
C ILE A 1044 24.55 28.51 0.27
N GLY A 1045 25.82 28.17 0.51
CA GLY A 1045 26.53 28.42 1.76
C GLY A 1045 26.21 27.40 2.86
N LEU A 1046 27.24 26.95 3.60
CA LEU A 1046 27.09 25.95 4.66
C LEU A 1046 26.04 26.36 5.70
N ASP A 1047 26.03 27.61 6.15
CA ASP A 1047 25.12 28.09 7.20
C ASP A 1047 23.64 27.98 6.80
N THR A 1048 23.33 28.26 5.52
CA THR A 1048 21.99 28.09 4.96
C THR A 1048 21.59 26.61 4.88
N ILE A 1049 22.52 25.74 4.48
CA ILE A 1049 22.30 24.28 4.43
C ILE A 1049 22.01 23.74 5.84
N LEU A 1050 22.79 24.16 6.85
CA LEU A 1050 22.60 23.77 8.25
C LEU A 1050 21.24 24.21 8.84
N GLN A 1051 20.58 25.21 8.27
CA GLN A 1051 19.25 25.66 8.69
C GLN A 1051 18.11 24.92 7.96
N ARG A 1052 18.33 24.48 6.72
CA ARG A 1052 17.29 23.88 5.86
C ARG A 1052 17.24 22.36 5.95
N VAL A 1053 18.40 21.70 6.03
CA VAL A 1053 18.50 20.25 6.09
C VAL A 1053 18.21 19.78 7.53
N PRO A 1054 17.35 18.77 7.74
CA PRO A 1054 17.04 18.25 9.08
C PRO A 1054 18.28 17.81 9.87
N GLU A 1055 18.33 18.09 11.17
CA GLU A 1055 19.51 17.80 12.01
C GLU A 1055 19.87 16.30 12.03
N ASN A 1056 18.87 15.41 12.04
CA ASN A 1056 19.09 13.96 11.97
C ASN A 1056 19.74 13.54 10.63
N TYR A 1057 19.41 14.21 9.51
CA TYR A 1057 20.06 14.00 8.22
C TYR A 1057 21.51 14.51 8.22
N LEU A 1058 21.76 15.70 8.78
CA LEU A 1058 23.12 16.25 8.88
C LEU A 1058 24.02 15.43 9.83
N ARG A 1059 23.47 14.90 10.94
CA ARG A 1059 24.15 13.95 11.84
C ARG A 1059 24.53 12.67 11.10
N ALA A 1060 23.65 12.15 10.25
CA ALA A 1060 23.92 10.98 9.43
C ALA A 1060 24.99 11.23 8.35
N ILE A 1061 25.04 12.42 7.73
CA ILE A 1061 26.15 12.81 6.82
C ILE A 1061 27.48 12.81 7.58
N PHE A 1062 27.51 13.41 8.77
CA PHE A 1062 28.71 13.48 9.60
C PHE A 1062 29.22 12.09 10.03
N GLY A 1063 28.32 11.22 10.50
CA GLY A 1063 28.66 9.86 10.93
C GLY A 1063 29.13 8.99 9.76
N SER A 1064 28.34 8.89 8.68
CA SER A 1064 28.67 8.09 7.49
C SER A 1064 29.98 8.53 6.81
N HIS A 1065 30.24 9.84 6.69
CA HIS A 1065 31.49 10.34 6.13
C HIS A 1065 32.70 9.98 7.01
N LEU A 1066 32.63 10.19 8.32
CA LEU A 1066 33.73 9.81 9.23
C LEU A 1066 33.95 8.29 9.26
N ALA A 1067 32.87 7.51 9.35
CA ALA A 1067 32.93 6.05 9.44
C ALA A 1067 33.50 5.41 8.17
N SER A 1068 33.01 5.80 6.99
CA SER A 1068 33.49 5.29 5.70
C SER A 1068 34.98 5.60 5.49
N ARG A 1069 35.39 6.86 5.71
CA ARG A 1069 36.79 7.29 5.53
C ARG A 1069 37.74 6.59 6.49
N PHE A 1070 37.35 6.45 7.77
CA PHE A 1070 38.13 5.72 8.75
C PHE A 1070 38.28 4.23 8.41
N VAL A 1071 37.17 3.53 8.09
CA VAL A 1071 37.20 2.10 7.78
C VAL A 1071 37.93 1.83 6.46
N TYR A 1072 37.84 2.71 5.46
CA TYR A 1072 38.62 2.58 4.22
C TYR A 1072 40.12 2.89 4.38
N GLU A 1073 40.54 3.73 5.34
CA GLU A 1073 41.96 3.91 5.70
C GLU A 1073 42.49 2.72 6.53
N TYR A 1074 41.75 2.28 7.56
CA TYR A 1074 42.25 1.38 8.61
C TYR A 1074 41.75 -0.08 8.55
N GLY A 1075 40.82 -0.44 7.66
CA GLY A 1075 40.29 -1.79 7.46
C GLY A 1075 39.04 -2.11 8.31
N SER A 1076 38.48 -3.31 8.14
CA SER A 1076 37.19 -3.72 8.73
C SER A 1076 37.21 -4.07 10.23
N SER A 1077 38.39 -4.11 10.86
CA SER A 1077 38.53 -4.36 12.31
C SER A 1077 39.65 -3.49 12.91
N PRO A 1078 39.50 -2.16 12.88
CA PRO A 1078 40.54 -1.23 13.31
C PRO A 1078 40.55 -1.09 14.84
N SER A 1079 41.70 -0.74 15.42
CA SER A 1079 41.80 -0.56 16.88
C SER A 1079 41.16 0.76 17.34
N GLN A 1080 40.69 0.82 18.59
CA GLN A 1080 40.21 2.07 19.20
C GLN A 1080 41.30 3.19 19.19
N PHE A 1081 42.57 2.82 19.34
CA PHE A 1081 43.71 3.75 19.18
C PHE A 1081 43.87 4.25 17.73
N SER A 1082 43.52 3.44 16.73
CA SER A 1082 43.48 3.88 15.32
C SER A 1082 42.43 4.98 15.14
N PHE A 1083 41.25 4.81 15.74
CA PHE A 1083 40.19 5.83 15.69
C PHE A 1083 40.61 7.12 16.40
N PHE A 1084 41.21 7.02 17.59
CA PHE A 1084 41.75 8.18 18.31
C PHE A 1084 42.81 8.93 17.48
N ASN A 1085 43.73 8.21 16.83
CA ASN A 1085 44.75 8.81 15.97
C ASN A 1085 44.14 9.48 14.72
N PHE A 1086 43.13 8.86 14.09
CA PHE A 1086 42.38 9.44 12.98
C PHE A 1086 41.69 10.75 13.39
N MET A 1087 40.95 10.74 14.50
CA MET A 1087 40.27 11.93 15.03
C MET A 1087 41.26 13.01 15.50
N THR A 1088 42.42 12.64 16.04
CA THR A 1088 43.48 13.59 16.43
C THR A 1088 44.05 14.32 15.20
N LYS A 1089 44.34 13.60 14.10
CA LYS A 1089 44.72 14.23 12.82
C LYS A 1089 43.60 15.17 12.32
N ARG A 1090 42.34 14.73 12.40
CA ARG A 1090 41.17 15.49 11.93
C ARG A 1090 40.95 16.78 12.71
N LEU A 1091 41.09 16.73 14.04
CA LEU A 1091 41.02 17.90 14.93
C LEU A 1091 42.22 18.84 14.81
N ALA A 1092 43.36 18.37 14.30
CA ALA A 1092 44.46 19.25 13.92
C ALA A 1092 44.20 19.95 12.58
N GLN A 1093 43.52 19.28 11.65
CA GLN A 1093 43.08 19.84 10.36
C GLN A 1093 41.93 20.84 10.49
N SER A 1094 41.00 20.68 11.44
CA SER A 1094 39.89 21.63 11.63
C SER A 1094 40.33 23.01 12.16
N LYS A 1095 41.53 23.09 12.72
CA LYS A 1095 42.14 24.31 13.30
C LYS A 1095 43.09 25.05 12.34
N ALA A 1096 43.35 24.48 11.17
CA ALA A 1096 44.29 24.98 10.17
C ALA A 1096 43.53 25.60 8.97
#